data_AF-A0A5N7DMR0-F1
#
_entry.id   AF-A0A5N7DMR0-F1
#
_cell.length_a   1.000
_cell.length_b   1.000
_cell.length_c   1.000
_cell.angle_alpha   90.00
_cell.angle_beta   90.00
_cell.angle_gamma   90.00
#
_symmetry.space_group_name_H-M   'P 1'
#
loop_
_entity.id
_entity.type
_entity.pdbx_description
1 polymer ?
#
loop_
_entity_poly.entity_id
_entity_poly.type
_entity_poly.pdbx_seq_one_letter_code
_entity_poly.pdbx_strand_id
1 'polypeptide(L)'
;MASGVNSTSLPSGMLPSMIEDLIPGLGFFSHLVSLFFNIDISSHLRISAAVLAFLSFALPACCNRIIFLFLYFATSTEIWSHNKLYPSAMRWISLQPALNRTRQRVAGTRTSLSTPWDGDDGKADDEEDVPMDNQSFGQSPREFWLKRKCRRHLGTLRYTPSQDKIHFFTYKGSWVALYRQPYKETGSPWFAAMERLHFYALPGKRHVLDDLMDEIHKTPVNGDPKQVAVYEGFKVGSSCQWMQVASKDPRFFSTVALDQDKKRRVVEDLQEFLDPRTKSWYESHGIPYRRGYLIYGPPGTGKSSLSLALASFSYLDIYALSLSAVGLDETVLATLFRDLPKHCIVLLEDIDEAGIKKRSSDSPPSGKPDHNGVDRIQWSPGSVTLSAVLNAIDGLAAQENRVLIMTTNHPERLDSALLRPGRVDMKINMGPVEWQEARQIFLMFYLQPADTFFMEITPLSIPANPDWRLEDIDNLSTAFACEVPSGRFTAAELQRYLLQYKHDPSAAVRNVKRLLFGLECDTDLSAFRITELPHQLRFHDTAYCIRVSAHIFLWVSGKPCILLIQRALCDSEPGFWKVPAGSCEEQDKTPRDALEREVREETGLQLSRVIHALPIQTWTRSKEGEQHEWVGLPYIIEVSELEHSISHENRQGVSGRALKCKDVIQLNPREHQDFAWATEDEVRRDKYKLFGNDKETILEAFATVTQNCSV
;
A
#
# COMPACT_ATOMS: atom_id res chain seq x y z
N MET A 1 -67.22 -64.49 -84.14
CA MET A 1 -66.81 -64.72 -82.73
C MET A 1 -65.72 -63.70 -82.43
N ALA A 2 -66.12 -62.53 -81.93
CA ALA A 2 -65.94 -62.07 -80.53
C ALA A 2 -64.48 -61.63 -80.27
N SER A 3 -64.15 -60.33 -80.46
CA SER A 3 -64.12 -59.25 -79.42
C SER A 3 -63.28 -59.62 -78.20
N GLY A 4 -62.27 -58.92 -77.71
CA GLY A 4 -61.90 -57.50 -77.78
C GLY A 4 -61.20 -57.22 -76.43
N VAL A 5 -60.00 -56.65 -76.46
CA VAL A 5 -59.14 -56.40 -75.29
C VAL A 5 -59.75 -55.32 -74.40
N ASN A 6 -59.82 -55.52 -73.08
CA ASN A 6 -60.11 -54.45 -72.12
C ASN A 6 -59.31 -54.58 -70.81
N SER A 7 -58.66 -53.45 -70.48
CA SER A 7 -57.98 -53.08 -69.25
C SER A 7 -58.90 -53.05 -68.03
N THR A 8 -58.45 -53.63 -66.91
CA THR A 8 -59.12 -53.56 -65.60
C THR A 8 -58.90 -52.19 -64.94
N SER A 9 -59.99 -51.43 -64.87
CA SER A 9 -60.15 -50.18 -64.12
C SER A 9 -60.17 -50.44 -62.61
N LEU A 10 -59.20 -49.88 -61.88
CA LEU A 10 -59.28 -49.66 -60.43
C LEU A 10 -60.25 -48.51 -60.14
N PRO A 11 -61.07 -48.56 -59.07
CA PRO A 11 -62.08 -47.55 -58.79
C PRO A 11 -61.42 -46.25 -58.35
N SER A 12 -61.38 -45.29 -59.27
CA SER A 12 -61.05 -43.89 -59.03
C SER A 12 -62.16 -43.23 -58.21
N GLY A 13 -62.03 -43.23 -56.88
CA GLY A 13 -63.03 -42.56 -56.03
C GLY A 13 -62.75 -42.41 -54.54
N MET A 14 -61.71 -43.02 -53.94
CA MET A 14 -61.56 -43.04 -52.47
C MET A 14 -60.23 -42.53 -51.89
N LEU A 15 -59.41 -41.82 -52.66
CA LEU A 15 -58.13 -41.26 -52.19
C LEU A 15 -57.91 -39.72 -52.32
N PRO A 16 -58.86 -38.89 -52.78
CA PRO A 16 -58.75 -37.42 -52.61
C PRO A 16 -59.04 -36.91 -51.19
N SER A 17 -59.76 -37.68 -50.36
CA SER A 17 -60.36 -37.18 -49.12
C SER A 17 -59.37 -36.86 -47.99
N MET A 18 -58.27 -37.61 -47.84
CA MET A 18 -57.34 -37.41 -46.72
C MET A 18 -56.56 -36.08 -46.79
N ILE A 19 -56.39 -35.51 -47.98
CA ILE A 19 -55.69 -34.22 -48.18
C ILE A 19 -56.69 -33.06 -48.12
N GLU A 20 -57.94 -33.28 -48.53
CA GLU A 20 -59.04 -32.32 -48.45
C GLU A 20 -59.48 -32.07 -47.01
N ASP A 21 -59.37 -33.08 -46.13
CA ASP A 21 -59.59 -32.99 -44.69
C ASP A 21 -58.54 -32.14 -43.96
N LEU A 22 -57.31 -32.06 -44.49
CA LEU A 22 -56.20 -31.33 -43.85
C LEU A 22 -56.20 -29.84 -44.23
N ILE A 23 -56.58 -29.50 -45.48
CA ILE A 23 -56.74 -28.13 -45.98
C ILE A 23 -57.93 -28.10 -46.95
N PRO A 24 -59.11 -27.61 -46.51
CA PRO A 24 -60.30 -27.55 -47.37
C PRO A 24 -60.06 -26.69 -48.62
N GLY A 25 -60.38 -27.22 -49.80
CA GLY A 25 -60.25 -26.52 -51.10
C GLY A 25 -58.95 -26.76 -51.87
N LEU A 26 -57.98 -27.47 -51.28
CA LEU A 26 -56.70 -27.79 -51.94
C LEU A 26 -56.86 -28.76 -53.13
N GLY A 27 -57.84 -29.67 -53.05
CA GLY A 27 -58.16 -30.63 -54.13
C GLY A 27 -58.66 -29.94 -55.40
N PHE A 28 -59.54 -28.95 -55.25
CA PHE A 28 -60.04 -28.13 -56.36
C PHE A 28 -58.91 -27.31 -57.02
N PHE A 29 -58.04 -26.69 -56.21
CA PHE A 29 -56.92 -25.89 -56.71
C PHE A 29 -55.85 -26.75 -57.42
N SER A 30 -55.56 -27.94 -56.89
CA SER A 30 -54.67 -28.93 -57.50
C SER A 30 -55.20 -29.39 -58.87
N HIS A 31 -56.50 -29.60 -58.99
CA HIS A 31 -57.14 -30.02 -60.24
C HIS A 31 -57.15 -28.89 -61.29
N LEU A 32 -57.36 -27.65 -60.85
CA LEU A 32 -57.41 -26.47 -61.72
C LEU A 32 -56.02 -26.15 -62.29
N VAL A 33 -54.96 -26.18 -61.48
CA VAL A 33 -53.59 -25.95 -61.96
C VAL A 33 -53.08 -27.12 -62.81
N SER A 34 -53.47 -28.37 -62.52
CA SER A 34 -53.16 -29.51 -63.39
C SER A 34 -53.80 -29.36 -64.77
N LEU A 35 -55.00 -28.77 -64.86
CA LEU A 35 -55.70 -28.51 -66.13
C LEU A 35 -55.06 -27.39 -66.96
N PHE A 36 -54.54 -26.33 -66.32
CA PHE A 36 -53.97 -25.18 -67.02
C PHE A 36 -52.47 -25.32 -67.33
N PHE A 37 -51.70 -26.03 -66.50
CA PHE A 37 -50.25 -26.08 -66.59
C PHE A 37 -49.67 -27.48 -66.81
N ASN A 38 -50.50 -28.53 -66.86
CA ASN A 38 -50.07 -29.93 -67.03
C ASN A 38 -49.04 -30.40 -65.98
N ILE A 39 -49.02 -29.77 -64.79
CA ILE A 39 -48.12 -30.08 -63.68
C ILE A 39 -48.96 -30.66 -62.53
N ASP A 40 -48.60 -31.88 -62.11
CA ASP A 40 -49.27 -32.55 -60.99
C ASP A 40 -48.70 -32.03 -59.65
N ILE A 41 -49.30 -30.96 -59.12
CA ILE A 41 -48.90 -30.32 -57.86
C ILE A 41 -48.85 -31.32 -56.70
N SER A 42 -49.71 -32.34 -56.72
CA SER A 42 -49.78 -33.32 -55.64
C SER A 42 -48.46 -34.08 -55.48
N SER A 43 -47.76 -34.36 -56.59
CA SER A 43 -46.45 -34.99 -56.61
C SER A 43 -45.34 -34.06 -56.10
N HIS A 44 -45.35 -32.79 -56.50
CA HIS A 44 -44.38 -31.78 -56.07
C HIS A 44 -44.54 -31.42 -54.60
N LEU A 45 -45.78 -31.39 -54.08
CA LEU A 45 -46.06 -31.16 -52.66
C LEU A 45 -45.59 -32.33 -51.79
N ARG A 46 -45.71 -33.57 -52.27
CA ARG A 46 -45.15 -34.76 -51.60
C ARG A 46 -43.63 -34.72 -51.57
N ILE A 47 -42.98 -34.34 -52.68
CA ILE A 47 -41.52 -34.22 -52.75
C ILE A 47 -41.03 -33.08 -51.86
N SER A 48 -41.69 -31.92 -51.86
CA SER A 48 -41.31 -30.79 -50.99
C SER A 48 -41.53 -31.12 -49.51
N ALA A 49 -42.63 -31.80 -49.16
CA ALA A 49 -42.86 -32.30 -47.82
C ALA A 49 -41.81 -33.35 -47.40
N ALA A 50 -41.41 -34.25 -48.31
CA ALA A 50 -40.36 -35.23 -48.06
C ALA A 50 -38.98 -34.57 -47.90
N VAL A 51 -38.65 -33.57 -48.71
CA VAL A 51 -37.41 -32.78 -48.59
C VAL A 51 -37.42 -31.97 -47.29
N LEU A 52 -38.55 -31.37 -46.93
CA LEU A 52 -38.69 -30.61 -45.69
C LEU A 52 -38.63 -31.52 -44.46
N ALA A 53 -39.21 -32.72 -44.53
CA ALA A 53 -39.06 -33.75 -43.51
C ALA A 53 -37.63 -34.27 -43.42
N PHE A 54 -36.94 -34.45 -44.55
CA PHE A 54 -35.53 -34.82 -44.58
C PHE A 54 -34.65 -33.73 -43.96
N LEU A 55 -34.82 -32.46 -44.35
CA LEU A 55 -34.08 -31.33 -43.80
C LEU A 55 -34.37 -31.09 -42.31
N SER A 56 -35.60 -31.32 -41.86
CA SER A 56 -36.01 -31.06 -40.47
C SER A 56 -35.70 -32.22 -39.52
N PHE A 57 -35.73 -33.47 -39.98
CA PHE A 57 -35.60 -34.66 -39.10
C PHE A 57 -34.41 -35.55 -39.47
N ALA A 58 -34.26 -35.93 -40.73
CA ALA A 58 -33.22 -36.87 -41.14
C ALA A 58 -31.82 -36.22 -41.16
N LEU A 59 -31.70 -34.99 -41.64
CA LEU A 59 -30.44 -34.27 -41.74
C LEU A 59 -29.82 -34.01 -40.35
N PRO A 60 -30.55 -33.49 -39.33
CA PRO A 60 -30.02 -33.38 -37.97
C PRO A 60 -29.62 -34.73 -37.37
N ALA A 61 -30.41 -35.79 -37.61
CA ALA A 61 -30.08 -37.13 -37.13
C ALA A 61 -28.80 -37.69 -37.78
N CYS A 62 -28.63 -37.50 -39.09
CA CYS A 62 -27.41 -37.84 -39.81
C CYS A 62 -26.20 -37.05 -39.30
N CYS A 63 -26.33 -35.73 -39.12
CA CYS A 63 -25.29 -34.90 -38.55
C CYS A 63 -24.89 -35.36 -37.14
N ASN A 64 -25.86 -35.68 -36.28
CA ASN A 64 -25.59 -36.21 -34.95
C ASN A 64 -24.86 -37.55 -34.98
N ARG A 65 -25.22 -38.46 -35.92
CA ARG A 65 -24.50 -39.72 -36.10
C ARG A 65 -23.06 -39.52 -36.56
N ILE A 66 -22.83 -38.58 -37.47
CA ILE A 66 -21.47 -38.24 -37.94
C ILE A 66 -20.63 -37.67 -36.79
N ILE A 67 -21.20 -36.77 -35.97
CA ILE A 67 -20.54 -36.22 -34.78
C ILE A 67 -20.22 -37.34 -33.79
N PHE A 68 -21.16 -38.25 -33.53
CA PHE A 68 -20.93 -39.37 -32.63
C PHE A 68 -19.81 -40.29 -33.13
N LEU A 69 -19.79 -40.58 -34.43
CA LEU A 69 -18.73 -41.37 -35.04
C LEU A 69 -17.37 -40.67 -34.97
N PHE A 70 -17.33 -39.35 -35.19
CA PHE A 70 -16.14 -38.53 -34.97
C PHE A 70 -15.64 -38.63 -33.53
N LEU A 71 -16.52 -38.44 -32.53
CA LEU A 71 -16.16 -38.49 -31.12
C LEU A 71 -15.71 -39.90 -30.68
N TYR A 72 -16.28 -40.95 -31.27
CA TYR A 72 -15.92 -42.33 -30.96
C TYR A 72 -14.47 -42.67 -31.32
N PHE A 73 -13.98 -42.13 -32.45
CA PHE A 73 -12.58 -42.32 -32.89
C PHE A 73 -11.63 -41.21 -32.44
N ALA A 74 -12.17 -40.10 -31.92
CA ALA A 74 -11.37 -38.97 -31.47
C ALA A 74 -10.49 -39.36 -30.28
N THR A 75 -9.31 -38.76 -30.22
CA THR A 75 -8.52 -38.76 -28.98
C THR A 75 -9.14 -37.75 -28.03
N SER A 76 -9.33 -38.11 -26.76
CA SER A 76 -9.92 -37.22 -25.77
C SER A 76 -8.99 -36.97 -24.57
N THR A 77 -9.15 -35.81 -23.95
CA THR A 77 -8.53 -35.46 -22.67
C THR A 77 -9.58 -34.78 -21.80
N GLU A 78 -9.68 -35.21 -20.55
CA GLU A 78 -10.68 -34.72 -19.60
C GLU A 78 -10.05 -33.91 -18.46
N ILE A 79 -10.74 -32.83 -18.05
CA ILE A 79 -10.39 -32.02 -16.88
C ILE A 79 -11.59 -32.00 -15.95
N TRP A 80 -11.38 -32.43 -14.71
CA TRP A 80 -12.42 -32.47 -13.69
C TRP A 80 -12.52 -31.14 -12.95
N SER A 81 -13.73 -30.74 -12.55
CA SER A 81 -13.97 -29.48 -11.80
C SER A 81 -13.19 -29.34 -10.49
N HIS A 82 -12.85 -30.44 -9.81
CA HIS A 82 -12.03 -30.41 -8.59
C HIS A 82 -10.52 -30.37 -8.87
N ASN A 83 -10.11 -30.46 -10.14
CA ASN A 83 -8.70 -30.41 -10.52
C ASN A 83 -8.21 -28.95 -10.50
N LYS A 84 -6.98 -28.72 -10.00
CA LYS A 84 -6.33 -27.40 -10.01
C LYS A 84 -6.20 -26.78 -11.41
N LEU A 85 -6.25 -27.59 -12.47
CA LEU A 85 -6.21 -27.15 -13.86
C LEU A 85 -7.54 -26.58 -14.37
N TYR A 86 -8.67 -26.89 -13.73
CA TYR A 86 -10.00 -26.49 -14.21
C TYR A 86 -10.19 -24.97 -14.27
N PRO A 87 -9.81 -24.19 -13.24
CA PRO A 87 -9.90 -22.73 -13.32
C PRO A 87 -9.08 -22.14 -14.47
N SER A 88 -7.85 -22.65 -14.72
CA SER A 88 -7.02 -22.26 -15.87
C SER A 88 -7.69 -22.59 -17.19
N ALA A 89 -8.29 -23.79 -17.29
CA ALA A 89 -9.01 -24.22 -18.49
C ALA A 89 -10.20 -23.31 -18.78
N MET A 90 -11.00 -22.97 -17.77
CA MET A 90 -12.14 -22.06 -17.91
C MET A 90 -11.71 -20.64 -18.28
N ARG A 91 -10.61 -20.15 -17.71
CA ARG A 91 -10.01 -18.87 -18.09
C ARG A 91 -9.56 -18.89 -19.55
N TRP A 92 -8.78 -19.91 -19.94
CA TRP A 92 -8.33 -20.07 -21.33
C TRP A 92 -9.52 -20.13 -22.30
N ILE A 93 -10.54 -20.93 -22.02
CA ILE A 93 -11.77 -21.02 -22.82
C ILE A 93 -12.42 -19.64 -23.00
N SER A 94 -12.49 -18.83 -21.94
CA SER A 94 -13.07 -17.49 -21.97
C SER A 94 -12.24 -16.48 -22.78
N LEU A 95 -10.95 -16.75 -23.01
CA LEU A 95 -10.08 -15.91 -23.83
C LEU A 95 -10.14 -16.26 -25.31
N GLN A 96 -10.57 -17.48 -25.66
CA GLN A 96 -10.59 -17.93 -27.05
C GLN A 96 -11.72 -17.28 -27.88
N PRO A 97 -11.41 -16.49 -28.92
CA PRO A 97 -12.43 -15.81 -29.72
C PRO A 97 -13.41 -16.77 -30.41
N ALA A 98 -12.93 -17.94 -30.84
CA ALA A 98 -13.74 -18.96 -31.49
C ALA A 98 -14.82 -19.54 -30.56
N LEU A 99 -14.49 -19.72 -29.28
CA LEU A 99 -15.42 -20.25 -28.27
C LEU A 99 -16.38 -19.17 -27.74
N ASN A 100 -15.94 -17.91 -27.71
CA ASN A 100 -16.77 -16.76 -27.33
C ASN A 100 -17.80 -16.35 -28.38
N ARG A 101 -17.64 -16.76 -29.64
CA ARG A 101 -18.57 -16.51 -30.74
C ARG A 101 -19.56 -17.66 -30.98
N THR A 102 -19.61 -18.64 -30.08
CA THR A 102 -20.57 -19.75 -30.16
C THR A 102 -22.02 -19.24 -30.05
N ARG A 103 -22.95 -19.97 -30.69
CA ARG A 103 -24.38 -19.60 -30.70
C ARG A 103 -25.03 -19.64 -29.32
N GLN A 104 -24.46 -20.41 -28.39
CA GLN A 104 -24.99 -20.58 -27.04
C GLN A 104 -23.88 -20.39 -26.01
N ARG A 105 -24.08 -19.42 -25.13
CA ARG A 105 -23.06 -18.93 -24.21
C ARG A 105 -23.67 -18.75 -22.82
N VAL A 106 -22.85 -19.00 -21.82
CA VAL A 106 -23.11 -18.67 -20.41
C VAL A 106 -22.33 -17.41 -20.12
N ALA A 107 -23.04 -16.38 -19.64
CA ALA A 107 -22.41 -15.17 -19.13
C ALA A 107 -22.14 -15.38 -17.64
N GLY A 108 -20.93 -15.08 -17.21
CA GLY A 108 -20.52 -15.18 -15.81
C GLY A 108 -19.54 -14.07 -15.47
N THR A 109 -19.51 -13.70 -14.20
CA THR A 109 -18.59 -12.68 -13.66
C THR A 109 -17.33 -13.35 -13.09
N ARG A 110 -17.45 -14.60 -12.63
CA ARG A 110 -16.36 -15.46 -12.17
C ARG A 110 -16.13 -16.64 -13.12
N THR A 111 -14.87 -17.07 -13.25
CA THR A 111 -14.47 -18.28 -14.01
C THR A 111 -14.41 -19.53 -13.14
N SER A 112 -14.32 -19.36 -11.82
CA SER A 112 -14.32 -20.45 -10.85
C SER A 112 -15.73 -20.89 -10.48
N LEU A 113 -15.83 -22.16 -10.08
CA LEU A 113 -17.03 -22.79 -9.57
C LEU A 113 -17.25 -22.31 -8.13
N SER A 114 -18.17 -21.37 -7.91
CA SER A 114 -18.55 -20.95 -6.55
C SER A 114 -19.37 -22.05 -5.89
N THR A 115 -18.90 -22.56 -4.75
CA THR A 115 -19.69 -23.47 -3.93
C THR A 115 -20.74 -22.68 -3.13
N PRO A 116 -21.87 -23.27 -2.72
CA PRO A 116 -22.85 -22.59 -1.86
C PRO A 116 -22.30 -22.15 -0.48
N TRP A 117 -21.09 -22.57 -0.11
CA TRP A 117 -20.37 -22.19 1.11
C TRP A 117 -19.27 -21.16 0.87
N ASP A 118 -19.02 -20.78 -0.40
CA ASP A 118 -18.42 -19.48 -0.68
C ASP A 118 -19.50 -18.46 -0.31
N GLY A 119 -19.59 -18.17 0.99
CA GLY A 119 -20.50 -17.18 1.52
C GLY A 119 -20.34 -15.87 0.76
N ASP A 120 -21.38 -15.05 0.83
CA ASP A 120 -21.43 -13.67 0.34
C ASP A 120 -20.42 -12.74 1.05
N ASP A 121 -19.29 -13.27 1.51
CA ASP A 121 -18.13 -12.58 2.06
C ASP A 121 -17.11 -12.25 0.96
N GLY A 122 -17.56 -12.21 -0.30
CA GLY A 122 -16.77 -11.87 -1.48
C GLY A 122 -16.46 -10.38 -1.60
N LYS A 123 -15.77 -9.80 -0.61
CA LYS A 123 -14.99 -8.60 -0.89
C LYS A 123 -13.70 -8.99 -1.60
N ALA A 124 -13.62 -8.55 -2.85
CA ALA A 124 -12.39 -8.29 -3.62
C ALA A 124 -11.65 -9.51 -4.21
N ASP A 125 -12.09 -9.98 -5.38
CA ASP A 125 -11.19 -10.66 -6.33
C ASP A 125 -11.30 -10.12 -7.78
N ASP A 126 -12.37 -9.37 -8.13
CA ASP A 126 -12.59 -8.90 -9.50
C ASP A 126 -12.23 -7.40 -9.69
N GLU A 127 -11.20 -6.88 -9.00
CA GLU A 127 -10.76 -5.49 -9.23
C GLU A 127 -10.06 -5.30 -10.59
N GLU A 128 -9.55 -6.37 -11.22
CA GLU A 128 -8.49 -6.26 -12.23
C GLU A 128 -8.87 -6.62 -13.67
N ASP A 129 -10.01 -7.28 -13.92
CA ASP A 129 -10.46 -7.45 -15.31
C ASP A 129 -11.16 -6.20 -15.87
N VAL A 130 -11.29 -5.13 -15.08
CA VAL A 130 -11.72 -3.84 -15.61
C VAL A 130 -10.52 -3.27 -16.35
N PRO A 131 -10.57 -3.07 -17.69
CA PRO A 131 -9.47 -2.44 -18.41
C PRO A 131 -9.06 -1.18 -17.67
N MET A 132 -7.75 -1.02 -17.43
CA MET A 132 -7.20 0.26 -16.98
C MET A 132 -7.52 1.28 -18.07
N ASP A 133 -8.68 1.93 -17.96
CA ASP A 133 -9.00 3.12 -18.72
C ASP A 133 -7.99 4.17 -18.22
N ASN A 134 -6.80 4.19 -18.83
CA ASN A 134 -5.78 5.25 -18.69
C ASN A 134 -6.28 6.61 -19.23
N GLN A 135 -7.59 6.71 -19.51
CA GLN A 135 -8.22 7.98 -19.79
C GLN A 135 -8.16 8.80 -18.50
N SER A 136 -7.36 9.86 -18.55
CA SER A 136 -7.49 11.03 -17.68
C SER A 136 -8.95 11.29 -17.37
N PHE A 137 -9.26 11.69 -16.13
CA PHE A 137 -10.62 12.05 -15.73
C PHE A 137 -11.35 12.74 -16.90
N GLY A 138 -12.39 12.08 -17.44
CA GLY A 138 -13.42 12.81 -18.15
C GLY A 138 -14.00 13.89 -17.25
N GLN A 139 -14.86 14.76 -17.79
CA GLN A 139 -15.29 16.03 -17.21
C GLN A 139 -15.71 16.05 -15.72
N SER A 140 -15.90 14.92 -15.02
CA SER A 140 -15.95 14.87 -13.54
C SER A 140 -15.32 13.60 -12.90
N PRO A 141 -14.52 13.73 -11.82
CA PRO A 141 -14.02 12.59 -11.03
C PRO A 141 -15.12 11.73 -10.40
N ARG A 142 -16.26 12.35 -10.05
CA ARG A 142 -17.41 11.67 -9.45
C ARG A 142 -18.02 10.63 -10.41
N GLU A 143 -18.21 10.99 -11.67
CA GLU A 143 -18.77 10.06 -12.67
C GLU A 143 -17.81 8.92 -12.98
N PHE A 144 -16.50 9.20 -13.04
CA PHE A 144 -15.48 8.17 -13.18
C PHE A 144 -15.58 7.13 -12.05
N TRP A 145 -15.59 7.58 -10.79
CA TRP A 145 -15.69 6.69 -9.62
C TRP A 145 -17.07 6.03 -9.50
N LEU A 146 -18.16 6.69 -9.90
CA LEU A 146 -19.50 6.09 -9.91
C LEU A 146 -19.59 4.95 -10.93
N LYS A 147 -19.10 5.18 -12.15
CA LYS A 147 -19.02 4.16 -13.20
C LYS A 147 -18.16 2.97 -12.76
N ARG A 148 -17.04 3.23 -12.09
CA ARG A 148 -16.16 2.19 -11.53
C ARG A 148 -16.81 1.45 -10.36
N LYS A 149 -17.53 2.14 -9.47
CA LYS A 149 -18.29 1.53 -8.36
C LYS A 149 -19.39 0.60 -8.88
N CYS A 150 -20.13 1.01 -9.91
CA CYS A 150 -21.13 0.17 -10.56
C CYS A 150 -20.50 -1.06 -11.24
N ARG A 151 -19.36 -0.90 -11.93
CA ARG A 151 -18.61 -2.02 -12.51
C ARG A 151 -18.05 -2.98 -11.45
N ARG A 152 -17.53 -2.48 -10.32
CA ARG A 152 -17.03 -3.29 -9.21
C ARG A 152 -18.06 -4.24 -8.61
N HIS A 153 -19.34 -3.88 -8.61
CA HIS A 153 -20.41 -4.75 -8.08
C HIS A 153 -20.81 -5.85 -9.08
N LEU A 154 -20.48 -5.69 -10.35
CA LEU A 154 -20.89 -6.59 -11.43
C LEU A 154 -19.72 -7.44 -11.96
N GLY A 155 -18.48 -7.18 -11.58
CA GLY A 155 -17.28 -7.83 -12.13
C GLY A 155 -17.12 -7.64 -13.64
N THR A 156 -16.10 -8.26 -14.23
CA THR A 156 -16.00 -8.28 -15.71
C THR A 156 -16.83 -9.41 -16.28
N LEU A 157 -17.74 -9.01 -17.18
CA LEU A 157 -18.60 -9.95 -17.88
C LEU A 157 -17.75 -10.82 -18.81
N ARG A 158 -17.64 -12.10 -18.48
CA ARG A 158 -16.97 -13.12 -19.30
C ARG A 158 -18.03 -14.03 -19.92
N TYR A 159 -17.74 -14.50 -21.11
CA TYR A 159 -18.58 -15.46 -21.82
C TYR A 159 -17.86 -16.80 -21.88
N THR A 160 -18.59 -17.87 -21.64
CA THR A 160 -18.11 -19.25 -21.82
C THR A 160 -19.12 -20.03 -22.67
N PRO A 161 -18.70 -21.03 -23.44
CA PRO A 161 -19.61 -21.86 -24.23
C PRO A 161 -20.60 -22.61 -23.32
N SER A 162 -21.85 -22.81 -23.73
CA SER A 162 -22.88 -23.43 -22.87
C SER A 162 -22.59 -24.88 -22.46
N GLN A 163 -23.08 -25.27 -21.29
CA GLN A 163 -23.05 -26.67 -20.81
C GLN A 163 -23.91 -27.60 -21.68
N ASP A 164 -23.63 -28.91 -21.58
CA ASP A 164 -24.32 -30.03 -22.23
C ASP A 164 -24.39 -29.94 -23.77
N LYS A 165 -23.46 -29.19 -24.39
CA LYS A 165 -23.30 -29.10 -25.84
C LYS A 165 -21.85 -29.20 -26.27
N ILE A 166 -21.66 -29.72 -27.48
CA ILE A 166 -20.36 -29.85 -28.11
C ILE A 166 -20.08 -28.60 -28.93
N HIS A 167 -18.94 -27.97 -28.68
CA HIS A 167 -18.49 -26.75 -29.34
C HIS A 167 -17.24 -27.05 -30.16
N PHE A 168 -17.33 -26.88 -31.47
CA PHE A 168 -16.20 -27.10 -32.37
C PHE A 168 -15.44 -25.79 -32.61
N PHE A 169 -14.12 -25.85 -32.56
CA PHE A 169 -13.24 -24.74 -32.85
C PHE A 169 -11.96 -25.23 -33.52
N THR A 170 -11.19 -24.30 -34.08
CA THR A 170 -9.88 -24.60 -34.68
C THR A 170 -8.78 -24.14 -33.75
N TYR A 171 -7.78 -24.99 -33.52
CA TYR A 171 -6.60 -24.72 -32.71
C TYR A 171 -5.35 -25.16 -33.48
N LYS A 172 -4.41 -24.25 -33.70
CA LYS A 172 -3.20 -24.45 -34.55
C LYS A 172 -3.51 -25.17 -35.88
N GLY A 173 -4.61 -24.79 -36.54
CA GLY A 173 -5.03 -25.38 -37.83
C GLY A 173 -5.69 -26.78 -37.75
N SER A 174 -5.96 -27.30 -36.55
CA SER A 174 -6.66 -28.58 -36.34
C SER A 174 -8.02 -28.40 -35.68
N TRP A 175 -9.00 -29.21 -36.06
CA TRP A 175 -10.33 -29.21 -35.45
C TRP A 175 -10.29 -29.86 -34.06
N VAL A 176 -10.80 -29.13 -33.07
CA VAL A 176 -10.96 -29.58 -31.69
C VAL A 176 -12.42 -29.39 -31.29
N ALA A 177 -12.96 -30.33 -30.53
CA ALA A 177 -14.30 -30.23 -29.94
C ALA A 177 -14.20 -30.13 -28.42
N LEU A 178 -14.95 -29.20 -27.82
CA LEU A 178 -15.11 -29.02 -26.39
C LEU A 178 -16.51 -29.46 -25.97
N TYR A 179 -16.62 -30.36 -25.00
CA TYR A 179 -17.88 -30.72 -24.37
C TYR A 179 -17.81 -30.47 -22.87
N ARG A 180 -18.71 -29.60 -22.37
CA ARG A 180 -18.87 -29.29 -20.95
C ARG A 180 -19.98 -30.17 -20.37
N GLN A 181 -19.61 -31.25 -19.70
CA GLN A 181 -20.56 -32.22 -19.17
C GLN A 181 -20.96 -31.83 -17.73
N PRO A 182 -22.22 -31.47 -17.47
CA PRO A 182 -22.68 -31.25 -16.10
C PRO A 182 -22.78 -32.57 -15.34
N TYR A 183 -22.55 -32.53 -14.03
CA TYR A 183 -22.69 -33.71 -13.17
C TYR A 183 -24.18 -34.00 -12.93
N LYS A 184 -24.71 -35.08 -13.53
CA LYS A 184 -26.16 -35.39 -13.55
C LYS A 184 -26.66 -36.22 -12.35
N GLU A 185 -25.77 -36.74 -11.49
CA GLU A 185 -26.11 -37.87 -10.59
C GLU A 185 -26.37 -37.55 -9.10
N THR A 186 -26.38 -36.29 -8.69
CA THR A 186 -26.64 -35.95 -7.30
C THR A 186 -27.76 -34.94 -7.26
N GLY A 187 -28.96 -35.36 -6.81
CA GLY A 187 -30.09 -34.47 -6.45
C GLY A 187 -29.78 -33.56 -5.25
N SER A 188 -28.52 -33.21 -5.09
CA SER A 188 -27.93 -32.43 -4.04
C SER A 188 -27.49 -31.09 -4.61
N PRO A 189 -28.01 -29.96 -4.09
CA PRO A 189 -27.59 -28.62 -4.49
C PRO A 189 -26.08 -28.39 -4.40
N TRP A 190 -25.36 -29.19 -3.60
CA TRP A 190 -23.92 -29.10 -3.37
C TRP A 190 -23.07 -29.41 -4.60
N PHE A 191 -23.55 -30.31 -5.48
CA PHE A 191 -22.82 -30.78 -6.66
C PHE A 191 -23.45 -30.32 -7.97
N ALA A 192 -24.55 -29.57 -7.90
CA ALA A 192 -25.30 -29.09 -9.07
C ALA A 192 -24.46 -28.22 -10.02
N ALA A 193 -23.37 -27.63 -9.51
CA ALA A 193 -22.47 -26.78 -10.27
C ALA A 193 -21.26 -27.56 -10.84
N MET A 194 -20.96 -28.77 -10.37
CA MET A 194 -19.81 -29.54 -10.85
C MET A 194 -19.96 -29.94 -12.33
N GLU A 195 -18.87 -29.78 -13.08
CA GLU A 195 -18.79 -30.22 -14.47
C GLU A 195 -17.47 -30.93 -14.78
N ARG A 196 -17.42 -31.60 -15.94
CA ARG A 196 -16.22 -32.16 -16.55
C ARG A 196 -16.03 -31.54 -17.93
N LEU A 197 -14.82 -31.10 -18.22
CA LEU A 197 -14.44 -30.57 -19.53
C LEU A 197 -13.81 -31.69 -20.34
N HIS A 198 -14.35 -31.96 -21.53
CA HIS A 198 -13.80 -32.92 -22.48
C HIS A 198 -13.29 -32.20 -23.72
N PHE A 199 -12.02 -32.38 -24.04
CA PHE A 199 -11.42 -31.93 -25.29
C PHE A 199 -11.21 -33.11 -26.22
N TYR A 200 -11.68 -33.01 -27.46
CA TYR A 200 -11.56 -34.04 -28.48
C TYR A 200 -10.75 -33.51 -29.65
N ALA A 201 -9.76 -34.29 -30.11
CA ALA A 201 -9.02 -34.02 -31.34
C ALA A 201 -9.18 -35.15 -32.34
N LEU A 202 -8.92 -34.83 -33.61
CA LEU A 202 -8.89 -35.81 -34.69
C LEU A 202 -7.95 -36.99 -34.36
N PRO A 203 -8.32 -38.23 -34.77
CA PRO A 203 -7.47 -39.40 -34.58
C PRO A 203 -6.04 -39.15 -35.11
N GLY A 204 -5.01 -39.54 -34.35
CA GLY A 204 -3.60 -39.35 -34.73
C GLY A 204 -3.02 -37.96 -34.46
N LYS A 205 -3.82 -36.99 -34.00
CA LYS A 205 -3.37 -35.63 -33.63
C LYS A 205 -3.30 -35.41 -32.11
N ARG A 206 -2.86 -36.42 -31.37
CA ARG A 206 -2.75 -36.34 -29.89
C ARG A 206 -1.88 -35.17 -29.42
N HIS A 207 -0.77 -34.89 -30.11
CA HIS A 207 0.12 -33.76 -29.80
C HIS A 207 -0.60 -32.40 -29.77
N VAL A 208 -1.72 -32.25 -30.50
CA VAL A 208 -2.52 -31.02 -30.49
C VAL A 208 -3.22 -30.84 -29.14
N LEU A 209 -3.66 -31.93 -28.51
CA LEU A 209 -4.22 -31.90 -27.16
C LEU A 209 -3.13 -31.68 -26.12
N ASP A 210 -1.96 -32.33 -26.26
CA ASP A 210 -0.83 -32.12 -25.35
C ASP A 210 -0.39 -30.63 -25.37
N ASP A 211 -0.23 -30.05 -26.56
CA ASP A 211 0.05 -28.62 -26.74
C ASP A 211 -1.03 -27.71 -26.13
N LEU A 212 -2.30 -28.07 -26.31
CA LEU A 212 -3.43 -27.33 -25.78
C LEU A 212 -3.46 -27.41 -24.25
N MET A 213 -3.16 -28.57 -23.67
CA MET A 213 -3.08 -28.77 -22.23
C MET A 213 -1.90 -27.99 -21.64
N ASP A 214 -0.76 -27.93 -22.33
CA ASP A 214 0.37 -27.08 -21.96
C ASP A 214 0.02 -25.59 -21.99
N GLU A 215 -0.74 -25.13 -22.98
CA GLU A 215 -1.20 -23.74 -23.05
C GLU A 215 -2.23 -23.42 -21.96
N ILE A 216 -3.16 -24.34 -21.69
CA ILE A 216 -4.08 -24.24 -20.55
C ILE A 216 -3.29 -24.18 -19.24
N HIS A 217 -2.29 -25.04 -19.06
CA HIS A 217 -1.47 -25.06 -17.85
C HIS A 217 -0.69 -23.76 -17.65
N LYS A 218 -0.20 -23.16 -18.74
CA LYS A 218 0.46 -21.84 -18.74
C LYS A 218 -0.51 -20.67 -18.58
N THR A 219 -1.82 -20.91 -18.69
CA THR A 219 -2.82 -19.85 -18.53
C THR A 219 -3.01 -19.58 -17.04
N PRO A 220 -2.64 -18.39 -16.54
CA PRO A 220 -2.77 -18.04 -15.14
C PRO A 220 -4.25 -18.02 -14.74
N VAL A 221 -4.56 -18.64 -13.60
CA VAL A 221 -5.92 -18.65 -13.02
C VAL A 221 -6.28 -17.27 -12.49
N ASN A 222 -5.30 -16.62 -11.85
CA ASN A 222 -5.44 -15.35 -11.14
C ASN A 222 -4.51 -14.33 -11.80
N GLY A 223 -5.08 -13.18 -12.18
CA GLY A 223 -4.32 -11.97 -12.55
C GLY A 223 -3.31 -12.12 -13.70
N ASP A 224 -2.56 -11.04 -13.91
CA ASP A 224 -1.34 -11.04 -14.72
C ASP A 224 -0.26 -11.84 -13.94
N PRO A 225 0.50 -12.76 -14.55
CA PRO A 225 1.52 -13.56 -13.84
C PRO A 225 2.65 -12.70 -13.23
N LYS A 226 2.68 -11.40 -13.53
CA LYS A 226 3.58 -10.43 -12.90
C LYS A 226 3.08 -9.94 -11.54
N GLN A 227 1.82 -10.15 -11.19
CA GLN A 227 1.25 -9.67 -9.94
C GLN A 227 1.58 -10.59 -8.78
N VAL A 228 1.67 -10.01 -7.59
CA VAL A 228 1.93 -10.74 -6.35
C VAL A 228 0.59 -10.99 -5.66
N ALA A 229 0.20 -12.25 -5.53
CA ALA A 229 -0.97 -12.61 -4.75
C ALA A 229 -0.64 -12.52 -3.25
N VAL A 230 -1.53 -11.91 -2.49
CA VAL A 230 -1.44 -11.81 -1.03
C VAL A 230 -2.53 -12.68 -0.42
N TYR A 231 -2.11 -13.67 0.35
CA TYR A 231 -2.95 -14.60 1.08
C TYR A 231 -2.92 -14.26 2.57
N GLU A 232 -4.06 -14.30 3.22
CA GLU A 232 -4.18 -14.22 4.67
C GLU A 232 -4.78 -15.51 5.23
N GLY A 233 -4.32 -15.89 6.43
CA GLY A 233 -4.79 -17.07 7.13
C GLY A 233 -6.07 -16.76 7.90
N PHE A 234 -7.17 -17.44 7.55
CA PHE A 234 -8.45 -17.27 8.24
C PHE A 234 -8.89 -18.55 8.93
N LYS A 235 -9.62 -18.39 10.03
CA LYS A 235 -10.39 -19.45 10.68
C LYS A 235 -11.85 -19.32 10.27
N VAL A 236 -12.34 -20.27 9.48
CA VAL A 236 -13.74 -20.35 9.05
C VAL A 236 -14.38 -21.53 9.77
N GLY A 237 -15.16 -21.23 10.82
CA GLY A 237 -15.74 -22.24 11.70
C GLY A 237 -14.67 -23.06 12.42
N SER A 238 -14.67 -24.38 12.20
CA SER A 238 -13.66 -25.31 12.73
C SER A 238 -12.45 -25.53 11.80
N SER A 239 -12.52 -25.05 10.56
CA SER A 239 -11.44 -25.14 9.58
C SER A 239 -10.61 -23.87 9.53
N CYS A 240 -9.35 -23.99 9.12
CA CYS A 240 -8.51 -22.86 8.75
C CYS A 240 -8.00 -23.03 7.33
N GLN A 241 -7.92 -21.93 6.60
CA GLN A 241 -7.49 -21.94 5.20
C GLN A 241 -6.82 -20.62 4.84
N TRP A 242 -5.93 -20.70 3.85
CA TRP A 242 -5.36 -19.53 3.20
C TRP A 242 -6.36 -19.00 2.17
N MET A 243 -6.73 -17.72 2.29
CA MET A 243 -7.59 -17.06 1.32
C MET A 243 -6.82 -15.91 0.68
N GLN A 244 -6.90 -15.80 -0.64
CA GLN A 244 -6.37 -14.62 -1.33
C GLN A 244 -7.22 -13.42 -0.94
N VAL A 245 -6.59 -12.37 -0.45
CA VAL A 245 -7.25 -11.12 -0.03
C VAL A 245 -6.95 -9.95 -0.96
N ALA A 246 -5.85 -10.05 -1.71
CA ALA A 246 -5.47 -9.05 -2.69
C ALA A 246 -4.60 -9.66 -3.79
N SER A 247 -4.69 -9.07 -4.97
CA SER A 247 -3.65 -9.10 -6.00
C SER A 247 -2.97 -7.73 -5.96
N LYS A 248 -1.64 -7.70 -5.91
CA LYS A 248 -0.86 -6.45 -5.90
C LYS A 248 -0.05 -6.36 -7.18
N ASP A 249 -0.11 -5.19 -7.82
CA ASP A 249 0.83 -4.87 -8.88
C ASP A 249 2.26 -4.99 -8.36
N PRO A 250 3.17 -5.58 -9.16
CA PRO A 250 4.53 -5.78 -8.74
C PRO A 250 5.22 -4.45 -8.44
N ARG A 251 6.00 -4.47 -7.37
CA ARG A 251 6.72 -3.30 -6.88
C ARG A 251 8.20 -3.44 -7.17
N PHE A 252 8.75 -2.51 -7.94
CA PHE A 252 10.18 -2.48 -8.25
C PHE A 252 11.02 -2.12 -7.02
N PHE A 253 12.20 -2.73 -6.88
CA PHE A 253 13.17 -2.43 -5.82
C PHE A 253 13.68 -0.98 -5.85
N SER A 254 13.70 -0.37 -7.03
CA SER A 254 14.00 1.05 -7.23
C SER A 254 13.00 1.97 -6.50
N THR A 255 11.78 1.47 -6.22
CA THR A 255 10.68 2.18 -5.54
C THR A 255 10.55 1.90 -4.02
N VAL A 256 11.59 1.33 -3.41
CA VAL A 256 11.76 1.30 -1.94
C VAL A 256 12.92 2.20 -1.53
N ALA A 257 12.78 3.04 -0.51
CA ALA A 257 13.86 3.91 -0.04
C ALA A 257 14.75 3.12 0.93
N LEU A 258 15.97 2.79 0.50
CA LEU A 258 16.94 2.05 1.30
C LEU A 258 18.33 2.24 0.70
N ASP A 259 19.36 2.34 1.54
CA ASP A 259 20.76 2.32 1.11
C ASP A 259 21.03 1.25 0.02
N GLN A 260 21.77 1.63 -1.01
CA GLN A 260 21.99 0.80 -2.19
C GLN A 260 22.81 -0.44 -1.89
N ASP A 261 23.76 -0.37 -0.96
CA ASP A 261 24.54 -1.53 -0.55
C ASP A 261 23.70 -2.51 0.25
N LYS A 262 22.82 -2.02 1.15
CA LYS A 262 21.84 -2.88 1.83
C LYS A 262 20.91 -3.56 0.84
N LYS A 263 20.33 -2.82 -0.13
CA LYS A 263 19.47 -3.39 -1.17
C LYS A 263 20.16 -4.51 -1.92
N ARG A 264 21.37 -4.25 -2.43
CA ARG A 264 22.16 -5.21 -3.19
C ARG A 264 22.40 -6.48 -2.38
N ARG A 265 22.84 -6.36 -1.13
CA ARG A 265 23.08 -7.52 -0.26
C ARG A 265 21.83 -8.37 -0.04
N VAL A 266 20.67 -7.76 0.20
CA VAL A 266 19.41 -8.50 0.41
C VAL A 266 19.02 -9.25 -0.87
N VAL A 267 19.15 -8.59 -2.02
CA VAL A 267 18.82 -9.16 -3.31
C VAL A 267 19.76 -10.32 -3.67
N GLU A 268 21.06 -10.13 -3.53
CA GLU A 268 22.07 -11.18 -3.76
C GLU A 268 21.83 -12.39 -2.84
N ASP A 269 21.54 -12.16 -1.55
CA ASP A 269 21.24 -13.22 -0.58
C ASP A 269 19.98 -14.02 -0.97
N LEU A 270 18.93 -13.32 -1.39
CA LEU A 270 17.68 -13.95 -1.82
C LEU A 270 17.87 -14.74 -3.13
N GLN A 271 18.60 -14.18 -4.09
CA GLN A 271 18.91 -14.86 -5.35
C GLN A 271 19.74 -16.12 -5.12
N GLU A 272 20.77 -16.02 -4.28
CA GLU A 272 21.60 -17.17 -3.92
C GLU A 272 20.75 -18.25 -3.25
N PHE A 273 19.89 -17.87 -2.30
CA PHE A 273 19.00 -18.83 -1.65
C PHE A 273 18.08 -19.52 -2.66
N LEU A 274 17.47 -18.78 -3.58
CA LEU A 274 16.51 -19.31 -4.57
C LEU A 274 17.17 -20.08 -5.73
N ASP A 275 18.50 -20.02 -5.90
CA ASP A 275 19.20 -20.81 -6.92
C ASP A 275 19.03 -22.32 -6.66
N PRO A 276 18.55 -23.10 -7.65
CA PRO A 276 18.40 -24.55 -7.51
C PRO A 276 19.68 -25.26 -7.06
N ARG A 277 20.87 -24.74 -7.41
CA ARG A 277 22.17 -25.29 -7.00
C ARG A 277 22.39 -25.16 -5.49
N THR A 278 21.97 -24.03 -4.92
CA THR A 278 22.04 -23.79 -3.47
C THR A 278 21.14 -24.75 -2.73
N LYS A 279 19.92 -25.00 -3.22
CA LYS A 279 19.05 -26.03 -2.65
C LYS A 279 19.73 -27.41 -2.58
N SER A 280 20.31 -27.88 -3.68
CA SER A 280 21.03 -29.16 -3.69
C SER A 280 22.23 -29.17 -2.74
N TRP A 281 22.90 -28.02 -2.57
CA TRP A 281 23.99 -27.88 -1.61
C TRP A 281 23.49 -28.04 -0.16
N TYR A 282 22.40 -27.36 0.23
CA TYR A 282 21.77 -27.50 1.55
C TYR A 282 21.38 -28.95 1.85
N GLU A 283 20.69 -29.59 0.90
CA GLU A 283 20.26 -31.00 1.01
C GLU A 283 21.45 -31.95 1.16
N SER A 284 22.52 -31.76 0.38
CA SER A 284 23.73 -32.60 0.45
C SER A 284 24.51 -32.48 1.76
N HIS A 285 24.35 -31.36 2.47
CA HIS A 285 24.99 -31.12 3.77
C HIS A 285 24.04 -31.40 4.96
N GLY A 286 22.81 -31.84 4.69
CA GLY A 286 21.81 -32.11 5.73
C GLY A 286 21.35 -30.85 6.49
N ILE A 287 21.48 -29.67 5.88
CA ILE A 287 21.06 -28.39 6.45
C ILE A 287 19.62 -28.11 5.97
N PRO A 288 18.67 -27.82 6.88
CA PRO A 288 17.30 -27.48 6.48
C PRO A 288 17.28 -26.30 5.51
N TYR A 289 16.62 -26.46 4.36
CA TYR A 289 16.58 -25.44 3.31
C TYR A 289 15.51 -24.38 3.61
N ARG A 290 15.92 -23.40 4.42
CA ARG A 290 15.11 -22.25 4.88
C ARG A 290 15.95 -20.98 4.96
N ARG A 291 15.30 -19.83 4.80
CA ARG A 291 15.93 -18.51 4.96
C ARG A 291 15.02 -17.55 5.67
N GLY A 292 15.53 -16.92 6.74
CA GLY A 292 14.79 -15.96 7.55
C GLY A 292 15.35 -14.54 7.48
N TYR A 293 14.49 -13.58 7.17
CA TYR A 293 14.78 -12.14 7.17
C TYR A 293 14.04 -11.45 8.31
N LEU A 294 14.73 -10.60 9.06
CA LEU A 294 14.12 -9.69 10.03
C LEU A 294 14.28 -8.25 9.56
N ILE A 295 13.17 -7.61 9.21
CA ILE A 295 13.12 -6.20 8.81
C ILE A 295 12.62 -5.39 10.01
N TYR A 296 13.44 -4.47 10.52
CA TYR A 296 13.11 -3.75 11.75
C TYR A 296 13.37 -2.25 11.64
N GLY A 297 12.62 -1.47 12.42
CA GLY A 297 12.78 -0.02 12.54
C GLY A 297 11.44 0.69 12.76
N PRO A 298 11.44 2.03 12.95
CA PRO A 298 10.23 2.80 13.27
C PRO A 298 9.06 2.57 12.30
N PRO A 299 7.81 2.83 12.72
CA PRO A 299 6.68 2.82 11.80
C PRO A 299 6.90 3.84 10.66
N GLY A 300 6.41 3.54 9.47
CA GLY A 300 6.54 4.44 8.32
C GLY A 300 7.90 4.40 7.58
N THR A 301 8.80 3.47 7.89
CA THR A 301 10.09 3.33 7.17
C THR A 301 10.04 2.40 5.96
N GLY A 302 8.87 1.83 5.63
CA GLY A 302 8.67 1.04 4.41
C GLY A 302 8.85 -0.48 4.57
N LYS A 303 8.74 -1.04 5.79
CA LYS A 303 8.92 -2.49 6.07
C LYS A 303 8.09 -3.40 5.17
N SER A 304 6.77 -3.25 5.17
CA SER A 304 5.88 -4.02 4.29
C SER A 304 6.09 -3.71 2.80
N SER A 305 6.57 -2.48 2.48
CA SER A 305 6.92 -2.12 1.10
C SER A 305 8.14 -2.88 0.58
N LEU A 306 9.15 -3.11 1.43
CA LEU A 306 10.31 -3.94 1.11
C LEU A 306 9.91 -5.41 0.95
N SER A 307 9.04 -5.94 1.81
CA SER A 307 8.50 -7.30 1.68
C SER A 307 7.81 -7.52 0.33
N LEU A 308 6.98 -6.56 -0.10
CA LEU A 308 6.32 -6.62 -1.41
C LEU A 308 7.31 -6.54 -2.58
N ALA A 309 8.36 -5.72 -2.47
CA ALA A 309 9.40 -5.65 -3.49
C ALA A 309 10.19 -6.96 -3.60
N LEU A 310 10.55 -7.58 -2.48
CA LEU A 310 11.19 -8.91 -2.42
C LEU A 310 10.33 -9.98 -3.10
N ALA A 311 9.03 -9.99 -2.82
CA ALA A 311 8.06 -10.88 -3.46
C ALA A 311 7.98 -10.68 -4.98
N SER A 312 7.87 -9.41 -5.40
CA SER A 312 7.77 -9.03 -6.81
C SER A 312 9.00 -9.44 -7.61
N PHE A 313 10.18 -9.26 -7.02
CA PHE A 313 11.47 -9.61 -7.63
C PHE A 313 11.68 -11.12 -7.76
N SER A 314 11.22 -11.88 -6.77
CA SER A 314 11.36 -13.33 -6.72
C SER A 314 10.21 -14.07 -7.41
N TYR A 315 9.19 -13.36 -7.88
CA TYR A 315 7.94 -13.93 -8.42
C TYR A 315 7.28 -14.92 -7.45
N LEU A 316 7.31 -14.59 -6.15
CA LEU A 316 6.72 -15.40 -5.10
C LEU A 316 5.50 -14.69 -4.50
N ASP A 317 4.47 -15.47 -4.18
CA ASP A 317 3.29 -14.97 -3.47
C ASP A 317 3.57 -14.78 -1.97
N ILE A 318 2.84 -13.84 -1.37
CA ILE A 318 2.95 -13.51 0.05
C ILE A 318 1.84 -14.18 0.83
N TYR A 319 2.22 -14.90 1.88
CA TYR A 319 1.34 -15.49 2.87
C TYR A 319 1.51 -14.74 4.18
N ALA A 320 0.64 -13.75 4.40
CA ALA A 320 0.69 -12.85 5.53
C ALA A 320 -0.08 -13.42 6.73
N LEU A 321 0.55 -13.34 7.90
CA LEU A 321 -0.06 -13.75 9.15
C LEU A 321 0.17 -12.66 10.21
N SER A 322 -0.92 -12.11 10.74
CA SER A 322 -0.88 -11.26 11.92
C SER A 322 -1.05 -12.12 13.17
N LEU A 323 -0.04 -12.12 14.05
CA LEU A 323 -0.05 -12.94 15.26
C LEU A 323 -1.01 -12.42 16.34
N SER A 324 -1.51 -11.18 16.20
CA SER A 324 -2.54 -10.59 17.04
C SER A 324 -3.97 -10.89 16.55
N ALA A 325 -4.12 -11.61 15.43
CA ALA A 325 -5.42 -11.93 14.87
C ALA A 325 -6.28 -12.77 15.84
N VAL A 326 -7.53 -12.33 16.02
CA VAL A 326 -8.50 -12.98 16.92
C VAL A 326 -8.82 -14.39 16.42
N GLY A 327 -8.66 -15.39 17.29
CA GLY A 327 -8.98 -16.78 16.98
C GLY A 327 -7.82 -17.62 16.43
N LEU A 328 -6.62 -17.02 16.32
CA LEU A 328 -5.38 -17.73 16.01
C LEU A 328 -4.85 -18.43 17.26
N ASP A 329 -4.93 -19.77 17.28
CA ASP A 329 -4.35 -20.61 18.32
C ASP A 329 -3.15 -21.41 17.78
N GLU A 330 -2.42 -22.12 18.65
CA GLU A 330 -1.25 -22.91 18.26
C GLU A 330 -1.59 -24.01 17.24
N THR A 331 -2.78 -24.60 17.33
CA THR A 331 -3.21 -25.67 16.41
C THR A 331 -3.54 -25.13 15.02
N VAL A 332 -4.19 -23.96 14.97
CA VAL A 332 -4.49 -23.22 13.75
C VAL A 332 -3.19 -22.75 13.11
N LEU A 333 -2.26 -22.19 13.89
CA LEU A 333 -0.95 -21.78 13.39
C LEU A 333 -0.19 -22.94 12.75
N ALA A 334 -0.11 -24.08 13.44
CA ALA A 334 0.56 -25.27 12.92
C ALA A 334 -0.11 -25.80 11.64
N THR A 335 -1.44 -25.73 11.56
CA THR A 335 -2.20 -26.14 10.38
C THR A 335 -1.95 -25.21 9.20
N LEU A 336 -2.01 -23.88 9.42
CA LEU A 336 -1.71 -22.88 8.39
C LEU A 336 -0.28 -23.04 7.85
N PHE A 337 0.71 -23.26 8.72
CA PHE A 337 2.10 -23.50 8.32
C PHE A 337 2.30 -24.82 7.56
N ARG A 338 1.46 -25.82 7.81
CA ARG A 338 1.47 -27.10 7.10
C ARG A 338 0.84 -27.01 5.71
N ASP A 339 -0.23 -26.22 5.57
CA ASP A 339 -1.05 -26.14 4.34
C ASP A 339 -0.53 -25.09 3.34
N LEU A 340 0.40 -24.28 3.80
CA LEU A 340 1.25 -23.34 3.09
C LEU A 340 1.90 -24.01 1.84
N PRO A 341 2.06 -23.37 0.67
CA PRO A 341 2.64 -24.01 -0.54
C PRO A 341 4.18 -23.95 -0.57
N LYS A 342 4.85 -24.85 -1.28
CA LYS A 342 6.31 -24.74 -1.51
C LYS A 342 6.60 -23.51 -2.38
N HIS A 343 7.75 -22.85 -2.17
CA HIS A 343 8.14 -21.63 -2.89
C HIS A 343 7.16 -20.48 -2.66
N CYS A 344 7.13 -19.96 -1.44
CA CYS A 344 6.37 -18.77 -1.10
C CYS A 344 7.14 -17.92 -0.09
N ILE A 345 6.71 -16.67 0.06
CA ILE A 345 7.15 -15.79 1.14
C ILE A 345 6.11 -15.85 2.26
N VAL A 346 6.53 -16.24 3.46
CA VAL A 346 5.72 -16.12 4.67
C VAL A 346 6.06 -14.79 5.33
N LEU A 347 5.06 -13.93 5.50
CA LEU A 347 5.21 -12.63 6.14
C LEU A 347 4.54 -12.65 7.51
N LEU A 348 5.34 -12.53 8.57
CA LEU A 348 4.84 -12.31 9.93
C LEU A 348 4.96 -10.82 10.26
N GLU A 349 3.83 -10.12 10.29
CA GLU A 349 3.81 -8.69 10.57
C GLU A 349 3.75 -8.39 12.07
N ASP A 350 4.46 -7.34 12.48
CA ASP A 350 4.45 -6.76 13.83
C ASP A 350 4.60 -7.81 14.94
N ILE A 351 5.64 -8.65 14.82
CA ILE A 351 5.89 -9.78 15.73
C ILE A 351 6.13 -9.35 17.18
N ASP A 352 6.44 -8.07 17.44
CA ASP A 352 6.53 -7.50 18.79
C ASP A 352 5.18 -7.23 19.46
N GLU A 353 4.10 -7.08 18.70
CA GLU A 353 2.75 -6.85 19.22
C GLU A 353 2.06 -8.14 19.68
N ALA A 354 2.56 -9.29 19.24
CA ALA A 354 2.04 -10.63 19.58
C ALA A 354 2.13 -10.99 21.08
N GLY A 355 2.45 -10.04 21.97
CA GLY A 355 2.47 -10.26 23.42
C GLY A 355 3.62 -11.16 23.86
N ILE A 356 4.71 -11.21 23.09
CA ILE A 356 5.95 -11.94 23.42
C ILE A 356 6.68 -11.17 24.54
N LYS A 357 6.08 -11.13 25.73
CA LYS A 357 6.78 -10.65 26.92
C LYS A 357 7.86 -11.65 27.24
N LYS A 358 9.11 -11.17 27.38
CA LYS A 358 10.21 -11.92 28.03
C LYS A 358 9.62 -12.69 29.20
N ARG A 359 9.87 -14.00 29.29
CA ARG A 359 9.63 -14.75 30.53
C ARG A 359 10.48 -14.09 31.63
N SER A 360 9.92 -13.12 32.34
CA SER A 360 10.54 -12.58 33.55
C SER A 360 10.40 -13.67 34.60
N SER A 361 11.52 -14.32 34.91
CA SER A 361 11.66 -15.40 35.87
C SER A 361 11.52 -14.96 37.34
N ASP A 362 10.75 -13.91 37.66
CA ASP A 362 10.81 -13.26 38.98
C ASP A 362 9.45 -12.85 39.59
N SER A 363 8.35 -13.51 39.22
CA SER A 363 7.10 -13.39 39.98
C SER A 363 6.48 -14.76 40.28
N PRO A 364 6.39 -15.17 41.57
CA PRO A 364 5.73 -16.41 41.93
C PRO A 364 4.21 -16.29 41.69
N PRO A 365 3.52 -17.38 41.33
CA PRO A 365 2.09 -17.36 41.10
C PRO A 365 1.36 -17.24 42.44
N SER A 366 1.02 -16.01 42.84
CA SER A 366 0.11 -15.76 43.94
C SER A 366 -1.34 -15.82 43.44
N GLY A 367 -1.96 -16.98 43.55
CA GLY A 367 -3.40 -17.16 43.35
C GLY A 367 -3.86 -18.38 44.13
N LYS A 368 -4.55 -18.16 45.25
CA LYS A 368 -5.18 -19.23 46.05
C LYS A 368 -6.29 -19.91 45.22
N PRO A 369 -6.53 -21.23 45.40
CA PRO A 369 -7.63 -21.91 44.74
C PRO A 369 -8.93 -21.65 45.51
N ASP A 370 -9.85 -20.89 44.93
CA ASP A 370 -11.22 -20.81 45.43
C ASP A 370 -11.98 -22.06 44.95
N HIS A 371 -12.27 -22.95 45.91
CA HIS A 371 -13.25 -24.01 45.77
C HIS A 371 -14.66 -23.41 45.79
N ASN A 372 -15.27 -23.20 44.62
CA ASN A 372 -16.72 -23.32 44.44
C ASN A 372 -17.06 -23.40 42.96
N GLY A 373 -17.50 -24.59 42.53
CA GLY A 373 -17.82 -24.91 41.15
C GLY A 373 -19.03 -24.15 40.63
N VAL A 374 -18.83 -23.46 39.51
CA VAL A 374 -19.43 -23.78 38.21
C VAL A 374 -18.37 -23.42 37.18
N ASP A 375 -17.95 -24.37 36.35
CA ASP A 375 -16.92 -24.20 35.31
C ASP A 375 -17.29 -23.09 34.33
N ARG A 376 -16.98 -21.85 34.70
CA ARG A 376 -16.63 -20.81 33.74
C ARG A 376 -15.17 -21.03 33.40
N ILE A 377 -14.92 -21.95 32.48
CA ILE A 377 -13.69 -21.92 31.69
C ILE A 377 -13.69 -20.56 31.01
N GLN A 378 -13.05 -19.59 31.64
CA GLN A 378 -12.74 -18.32 31.04
C GLN A 378 -11.76 -18.67 29.91
N TRP A 379 -12.28 -18.83 28.68
CA TRP A 379 -11.45 -18.87 27.49
C TRP A 379 -10.59 -17.61 27.51
N SER A 380 -9.33 -17.79 27.90
CA SER A 380 -8.32 -16.77 27.68
C SER A 380 -8.33 -16.52 26.17
N PRO A 381 -8.40 -15.26 25.71
CA PRO A 381 -8.37 -14.98 24.28
C PRO A 381 -7.13 -15.65 23.68
N GLY A 382 -7.33 -16.43 22.63
CA GLY A 382 -6.32 -17.25 21.98
C GLY A 382 -5.13 -16.41 21.56
N SER A 383 -4.11 -16.35 22.42
CA SER A 383 -2.85 -15.68 22.17
C SER A 383 -1.87 -16.74 21.74
N VAL A 384 -1.39 -16.63 20.51
CA VAL A 384 -0.29 -17.46 20.02
C VAL A 384 0.91 -17.26 20.93
N THR A 385 1.44 -18.34 21.49
CA THR A 385 2.66 -18.25 22.30
C THR A 385 3.89 -18.13 21.39
N LEU A 386 4.95 -17.45 21.86
CA LEU A 386 6.24 -17.45 21.15
C LEU A 386 6.72 -18.89 20.87
N SER A 387 6.52 -19.81 21.82
CA SER A 387 6.92 -21.21 21.64
C SER A 387 6.19 -21.87 20.46
N ALA A 388 4.91 -21.57 20.25
CA ALA A 388 4.15 -22.04 19.08
C ALA A 388 4.75 -21.51 17.77
N VAL A 389 5.08 -20.21 17.70
CA VAL A 389 5.72 -19.59 16.52
C VAL A 389 7.10 -20.21 16.24
N LEU A 390 7.91 -20.40 17.28
CA LEU A 390 9.23 -21.02 17.15
C LEU A 390 9.15 -22.47 16.66
N ASN A 391 8.17 -23.24 17.16
CA ASN A 391 7.94 -24.61 16.72
C ASN A 391 7.40 -24.67 15.29
N ALA A 392 6.61 -23.69 14.86
CA ALA A 392 6.11 -23.62 13.49
C ALA A 392 7.22 -23.30 12.47
N ILE A 393 8.16 -22.41 12.82
CA ILE A 393 9.25 -21.98 11.93
C ILE A 393 10.42 -22.97 11.90
N ASP A 394 10.76 -23.55 13.05
CA ASP A 394 12.01 -24.30 13.25
C ASP A 394 11.82 -25.64 13.99
N GLY A 395 10.57 -26.10 14.14
CA GLY A 395 10.30 -27.42 14.69
C GLY A 395 10.73 -28.55 13.75
N LEU A 396 10.80 -29.77 14.28
CA LEU A 396 11.12 -30.98 13.49
C LEU A 396 10.14 -31.24 12.34
N ALA A 397 8.90 -30.75 12.47
CA ALA A 397 7.86 -30.87 11.44
C ALA A 397 7.75 -29.61 10.54
N ALA A 398 8.65 -28.63 10.70
CA ALA A 398 8.64 -27.42 9.88
C ALA A 398 8.97 -27.76 8.43
N GLN A 399 8.20 -27.19 7.51
CA GLN A 399 8.37 -27.45 6.08
C GLN A 399 9.43 -26.53 5.47
N GLU A 400 10.23 -27.08 4.56
CA GLU A 400 11.33 -26.39 3.87
C GLU A 400 10.89 -25.74 2.54
N ASN A 401 11.81 -25.04 1.86
CA ASN A 401 11.60 -24.33 0.59
C ASN A 401 10.72 -23.08 0.70
N ARG A 402 10.92 -22.30 1.77
CA ARG A 402 10.17 -21.08 2.07
C ARG A 402 11.11 -19.99 2.52
N VAL A 403 10.76 -18.75 2.16
CA VAL A 403 11.40 -17.56 2.69
C VAL A 403 10.50 -17.02 3.79
N LEU A 404 11.05 -16.80 4.98
CA LEU A 404 10.36 -16.17 6.09
C LEU A 404 10.80 -14.71 6.18
N ILE A 405 9.86 -13.78 6.18
CA ILE A 405 10.09 -12.37 6.47
C ILE A 405 9.31 -12.01 7.73
N MET A 406 10.01 -11.44 8.71
CA MET A 406 9.41 -10.90 9.93
C MET A 406 9.60 -9.39 9.96
N THR A 407 8.57 -8.65 10.34
CA THR A 407 8.64 -7.20 10.53
C THR A 407 8.43 -6.84 12.00
N THR A 408 9.16 -5.84 12.50
CA THR A 408 8.99 -5.34 13.87
C THR A 408 9.28 -3.84 13.97
N ASN A 409 8.55 -3.14 14.83
CA ASN A 409 8.85 -1.75 15.19
C ASN A 409 9.85 -1.66 16.34
N HIS A 410 9.90 -2.69 17.18
CA HIS A 410 10.63 -2.72 18.45
C HIS A 410 11.53 -3.97 18.55
N PRO A 411 12.68 -4.01 17.83
CA PRO A 411 13.58 -5.16 17.86
C PRO A 411 14.08 -5.52 19.27
N GLU A 412 14.14 -4.55 20.18
CA GLU A 412 14.53 -4.74 21.59
C GLU A 412 13.53 -5.56 22.41
N ARG A 413 12.27 -5.67 21.95
CA ARG A 413 11.22 -6.47 22.60
C ARG A 413 11.25 -7.93 22.18
N LEU A 414 11.99 -8.26 21.12
CA LEU A 414 12.04 -9.62 20.60
C LEU A 414 12.84 -10.56 21.50
N ASP A 415 12.37 -11.80 21.63
CA ASP A 415 13.10 -12.84 22.33
C ASP A 415 14.35 -13.25 21.54
N SER A 416 15.49 -13.33 22.23
CA SER A 416 16.76 -13.82 21.68
C SER A 416 16.66 -15.20 21.02
N ALA A 417 15.70 -16.04 21.43
CA ALA A 417 15.44 -17.34 20.84
C ALA A 417 14.94 -17.23 19.39
N LEU A 418 14.22 -16.16 19.03
CA LEU A 418 13.78 -15.92 17.66
C LEU A 418 14.94 -15.47 16.75
N LEU A 419 15.90 -14.74 17.32
CA LEU A 419 17.03 -14.15 16.59
C LEU A 419 18.19 -15.12 16.30
N ARG A 420 18.03 -16.42 16.60
CA ARG A 420 19.09 -17.41 16.39
C ARG A 420 19.27 -17.73 14.89
N PRO A 421 20.51 -18.00 14.45
CA PRO A 421 20.76 -18.50 13.08
C PRO A 421 19.92 -19.73 12.77
N GLY A 422 19.40 -19.83 11.54
CA GLY A 422 18.42 -20.84 11.12
C GLY A 422 16.95 -20.40 11.31
N ARG A 423 16.69 -19.33 12.06
CA ARG A 423 15.37 -18.66 12.17
C ARG A 423 15.42 -17.25 11.59
N VAL A 424 16.46 -16.49 11.96
CA VAL A 424 16.79 -15.18 11.40
C VAL A 424 18.24 -15.25 10.94
N ASP A 425 18.43 -15.25 9.62
CA ASP A 425 19.74 -15.33 8.99
C ASP A 425 20.25 -13.95 8.58
N MET A 426 19.34 -13.05 8.20
CA MET A 426 19.66 -11.68 7.82
C MET A 426 18.79 -10.66 8.56
N LYS A 427 19.42 -9.59 9.05
CA LYS A 427 18.75 -8.48 9.75
C LYS A 427 18.88 -7.20 8.93
N ILE A 428 17.76 -6.56 8.63
CA ILE A 428 17.66 -5.37 7.78
C ILE A 428 17.12 -4.22 8.62
N ASN A 429 17.98 -3.24 8.93
CA ASN A 429 17.60 -2.04 9.65
C ASN A 429 17.05 -0.98 8.69
N MET A 430 15.79 -0.61 8.86
CA MET A 430 15.11 0.49 8.18
C MET A 430 14.80 1.60 9.19
N GLY A 431 15.83 2.38 9.47
CA GLY A 431 15.80 3.50 10.40
C GLY A 431 15.23 4.78 9.78
N PRO A 432 15.36 5.91 10.48
CA PRO A 432 15.11 7.22 9.89
C PRO A 432 16.00 7.47 8.66
N VAL A 433 15.52 8.35 7.79
CA VAL A 433 16.08 8.63 6.47
C VAL A 433 17.44 9.32 6.60
N GLU A 434 18.43 8.75 5.93
CA GLU A 434 19.75 9.35 5.71
C GLU A 434 19.77 10.21 4.44
N TRP A 435 20.81 11.02 4.24
CA TRP A 435 20.93 11.91 3.08
C TRP A 435 20.71 11.21 1.73
N GLN A 436 21.29 10.01 1.56
CA GLN A 436 21.18 9.23 0.32
C GLN A 436 19.74 8.75 0.08
N GLU A 437 19.05 8.36 1.14
CA GLU A 437 17.66 7.90 1.11
C GLU A 437 16.70 9.07 0.88
N ALA A 438 16.97 10.25 1.41
CA ALA A 438 16.19 11.48 1.14
C ALA A 438 16.25 11.85 -0.34
N ARG A 439 17.45 11.80 -0.94
CA ARG A 439 17.64 11.99 -2.38
C ARG A 439 16.85 10.94 -3.17
N GLN A 440 16.96 9.67 -2.78
CA GLN A 440 16.24 8.59 -3.45
C GLN A 440 14.73 8.78 -3.40
N ILE A 441 14.16 9.12 -2.23
CA ILE A 441 12.72 9.39 -2.06
C ILE A 441 12.25 10.49 -2.99
N PHE A 442 13.04 11.56 -3.16
CA PHE A 442 12.73 12.63 -4.11
C PHE A 442 12.69 12.11 -5.55
N LEU A 443 13.71 11.35 -5.97
CA LEU A 443 13.77 10.77 -7.32
C LEU A 443 12.60 9.82 -7.57
N MET A 444 12.22 8.98 -6.61
CA MET A 444 11.10 8.03 -6.73
C MET A 444 9.76 8.72 -6.97
N PHE A 445 9.66 9.99 -6.57
CA PHE A 445 8.43 10.75 -6.65
C PHE A 445 8.26 11.47 -7.99
N TYR A 446 9.37 11.91 -8.61
CA TYR A 446 9.37 12.69 -9.84
C TYR A 446 9.93 11.94 -11.07
N LEU A 447 10.54 10.78 -10.86
CA LEU A 447 11.02 9.88 -11.90
C LEU A 447 10.31 8.53 -11.82
N GLN A 448 10.24 7.87 -12.97
CA GLN A 448 9.74 6.52 -13.13
C GLN A 448 10.90 5.55 -13.32
N PRO A 449 10.73 4.28 -12.92
CA PRO A 449 11.67 3.23 -13.26
C PRO A 449 11.70 3.03 -14.79
N ALA A 450 12.88 2.83 -15.35
CA ALA A 450 13.06 2.43 -16.75
C ALA A 450 12.93 0.91 -16.94
N ASP A 451 12.55 0.20 -15.87
CA ASP A 451 12.57 -1.26 -15.79
C ASP A 451 11.63 -1.89 -16.84
N THR A 452 12.20 -2.80 -17.64
CA THR A 452 11.44 -3.75 -18.46
C THR A 452 11.31 -5.12 -17.77
N PHE A 453 12.18 -5.41 -16.80
CA PHE A 453 12.24 -6.68 -16.05
C PHE A 453 12.41 -6.41 -14.55
N PHE A 454 11.68 -7.16 -13.71
CA PHE A 454 11.67 -6.96 -12.24
C PHE A 454 12.92 -7.52 -11.53
N MET A 455 13.79 -8.23 -12.24
CA MET A 455 14.96 -8.94 -11.67
C MET A 455 16.25 -8.09 -11.61
N GLU A 456 16.22 -6.83 -12.07
CA GLU A 456 17.37 -5.94 -12.05
C GLU A 456 17.06 -4.66 -11.25
N ILE A 457 18.07 -4.12 -10.57
CA ILE A 457 17.96 -2.81 -9.90
C ILE A 457 18.41 -1.75 -10.90
N THR A 458 17.50 -1.20 -11.71
CA THR A 458 17.86 -0.06 -12.57
C THR A 458 17.64 1.28 -11.88
N PRO A 459 18.44 2.30 -12.22
CA PRO A 459 18.24 3.64 -11.67
C PRO A 459 16.99 4.31 -12.27
N LEU A 460 16.30 5.06 -11.41
CA LEU A 460 15.21 5.95 -11.82
C LEU A 460 15.76 7.00 -12.79
N SER A 461 15.20 7.04 -14.00
CA SER A 461 15.80 7.82 -15.10
C SER A 461 14.80 8.40 -16.09
N ILE A 462 13.52 8.01 -16.03
CA ILE A 462 12.48 8.54 -16.91
C ILE A 462 11.70 9.62 -16.14
N PRO A 463 11.68 10.89 -16.58
CA PRO A 463 10.86 11.91 -15.92
C PRO A 463 9.37 11.55 -15.93
N ALA A 464 8.68 11.70 -14.79
CA ALA A 464 7.26 11.38 -14.69
C ALA A 464 6.37 12.38 -15.46
N ASN A 465 6.88 13.59 -15.71
CA ASN A 465 6.27 14.58 -16.60
C ASN A 465 7.20 14.80 -17.81
N PRO A 466 6.69 14.70 -19.06
CA PRO A 466 7.46 14.99 -20.28
C PRO A 466 8.13 16.37 -20.30
N ASP A 467 7.59 17.34 -19.58
CA ASP A 467 8.13 18.72 -19.53
C ASP A 467 9.36 18.86 -18.61
N TRP A 468 9.65 17.86 -17.77
CA TRP A 468 10.79 17.89 -16.85
C TRP A 468 12.05 17.29 -17.48
N ARG A 469 13.20 17.94 -17.25
CA ARG A 469 14.50 17.41 -17.65
C ARG A 469 15.11 16.58 -16.52
N LEU A 470 15.75 15.48 -16.87
CA LEU A 470 16.38 14.57 -15.91
C LEU A 470 17.46 15.27 -15.06
N GLU A 471 18.30 16.10 -15.68
CA GLU A 471 19.36 16.84 -14.99
C GLU A 471 18.80 17.83 -13.94
N ASP A 472 17.69 18.49 -14.24
CA ASP A 472 17.05 19.42 -13.32
C ASP A 472 16.50 18.69 -12.09
N ILE A 473 15.85 17.54 -12.28
CA ILE A 473 15.34 16.70 -11.19
C ILE A 473 16.48 16.14 -10.35
N ASP A 474 17.60 15.73 -10.96
CA ASP A 474 18.77 15.22 -10.23
C ASP A 474 19.41 16.31 -9.37
N ASN A 475 19.57 17.52 -9.91
CA ASN A 475 20.06 18.68 -9.16
C ASN A 475 19.12 19.04 -8.00
N LEU A 476 17.81 19.07 -8.24
CA LEU A 476 16.81 19.34 -7.20
C LEU A 476 16.79 18.26 -6.12
N SER A 477 17.00 16.98 -6.49
CA SER A 477 17.08 15.88 -5.53
C SER A 477 18.25 16.03 -4.56
N THR A 478 19.39 16.51 -5.06
CA THR A 478 20.59 16.79 -4.27
C THR A 478 20.35 17.97 -3.35
N ALA A 479 19.77 19.05 -3.86
CA ALA A 479 19.41 20.23 -3.06
C ALA A 479 18.40 19.90 -1.94
N PHE A 480 17.38 19.10 -2.25
CA PHE A 480 16.42 18.59 -1.28
C PHE A 480 17.10 17.81 -0.16
N ALA A 481 17.94 16.83 -0.52
CA ALA A 481 18.62 15.98 0.43
C ALA A 481 19.56 16.76 1.36
N CYS A 482 20.24 17.79 0.87
CA CYS A 482 21.10 18.67 1.68
C CYS A 482 20.33 19.46 2.75
N GLU A 483 19.06 19.77 2.50
CA GLU A 483 18.23 20.55 3.42
C GLU A 483 17.45 19.68 4.42
N VAL A 484 17.40 18.36 4.21
CA VAL A 484 16.79 17.40 5.13
C VAL A 484 17.83 16.89 6.13
N PRO A 485 17.70 17.15 7.44
CA PRO A 485 18.57 16.60 8.46
C PRO A 485 18.52 15.08 8.46
N SER A 486 19.69 14.47 8.35
CA SER A 486 19.86 13.03 8.42
C SER A 486 19.40 12.49 9.77
N GLY A 487 18.72 11.35 9.77
CA GLY A 487 18.30 10.68 10.98
C GLY A 487 17.02 11.25 11.64
N ARG A 488 16.43 12.33 11.10
CA ARG A 488 15.29 13.03 11.74
C ARG A 488 13.92 12.52 11.28
N PHE A 489 13.76 12.22 10.00
CA PHE A 489 12.45 11.91 9.41
C PHE A 489 12.36 10.47 8.93
N THR A 490 11.17 9.91 8.89
CA THR A 490 10.87 8.62 8.26
C THR A 490 10.58 8.78 6.77
N ALA A 491 10.67 7.67 6.02
CA ALA A 491 10.36 7.68 4.59
C ALA A 491 8.91 8.11 4.32
N ALA A 492 7.96 7.67 5.15
CA ALA A 492 6.55 8.05 5.04
C ALA A 492 6.31 9.54 5.27
N GLU A 493 7.02 10.17 6.21
CA GLU A 493 6.91 11.62 6.46
C GLU A 493 7.40 12.43 5.27
N LEU A 494 8.54 12.05 4.67
CA LEU A 494 9.04 12.69 3.45
C LEU A 494 8.11 12.45 2.26
N GLN A 495 7.57 11.24 2.10
CA GLN A 495 6.57 10.96 1.07
C GLN A 495 5.30 11.79 1.25
N ARG A 496 4.79 11.93 2.48
CA ARG A 496 3.65 12.80 2.82
C ARG A 496 3.94 14.26 2.47
N TYR A 497 5.17 14.72 2.66
CA TYR A 497 5.61 16.05 2.27
C TYR A 497 5.69 16.23 0.74
N LEU A 498 6.22 15.26 0.00
CA LEU A 498 6.32 15.37 -1.46
C LEU A 498 4.96 15.24 -2.15
N LEU A 499 4.00 14.51 -1.54
CA LEU A 499 2.61 14.40 -2.01
C LEU A 499 1.88 15.75 -2.12
N GLN A 500 2.36 16.78 -1.42
CA GLN A 500 1.85 18.16 -1.49
C GLN A 500 2.27 18.85 -2.80
N TYR A 501 3.39 18.41 -3.38
CA TYR A 501 4.10 19.07 -4.49
C TYR A 501 4.22 18.13 -5.71
N LYS A 502 3.16 17.38 -6.02
CA LYS A 502 3.13 16.36 -7.10
C LYS A 502 3.56 16.86 -8.46
N HIS A 503 3.29 18.13 -8.75
CA HIS A 503 3.51 18.71 -10.07
C HIS A 503 4.58 19.82 -10.07
N ASP A 504 5.21 20.10 -8.92
CA ASP A 504 6.20 21.17 -8.79
C ASP A 504 7.37 20.74 -7.87
N PRO A 505 8.40 20.06 -8.43
CA PRO A 505 9.58 19.63 -7.67
C PRO A 505 10.38 20.81 -7.10
N SER A 506 10.39 21.95 -7.80
CA SER A 506 11.11 23.15 -7.36
C SER A 506 10.45 23.79 -6.13
N ALA A 507 9.12 23.75 -6.02
CA ALA A 507 8.41 24.19 -4.82
C ALA A 507 8.68 23.29 -3.61
N ALA A 508 8.85 21.98 -3.82
CA ALA A 508 9.20 21.04 -2.75
C ALA A 508 10.58 21.39 -2.15
N VAL A 509 11.58 21.70 -2.98
CA VAL A 509 12.90 22.09 -2.46
C VAL A 509 12.84 23.44 -1.73
N ARG A 510 12.14 24.44 -2.29
CA ARG A 510 12.02 25.77 -1.66
C ARG A 510 11.35 25.73 -0.29
N ASN A 511 10.40 24.82 -0.09
CA ASN A 511 9.59 24.77 1.13
C ASN A 511 10.03 23.69 2.12
N VAL A 512 11.10 22.94 1.86
CA VAL A 512 11.52 21.81 2.71
C VAL A 512 11.85 22.24 4.14
N LYS A 513 12.34 23.48 4.34
CA LYS A 513 12.59 24.03 5.68
C LYS A 513 11.34 24.08 6.56
N ARG A 514 10.13 24.14 5.98
CA ARG A 514 8.87 24.09 6.73
C ARG A 514 8.67 22.75 7.44
N LEU A 515 9.16 21.67 6.83
CA LEU A 515 9.10 20.32 7.40
C LEU A 515 9.91 20.20 8.69
N LEU A 516 11.01 20.96 8.82
CA LEU A 516 11.87 20.97 10.01
C LEU A 516 11.14 21.42 11.27
N PHE A 517 10.14 22.29 11.11
CA PHE A 517 9.37 22.88 12.19
C PHE A 517 8.04 22.14 12.46
N GLY A 518 7.78 20.99 11.83
CA GLY A 518 6.58 20.19 12.08
C GLY A 518 5.27 20.84 11.62
N LEU A 519 5.34 21.76 10.65
CA LEU A 519 4.20 22.50 10.13
C LEU A 519 3.52 21.66 9.03
N GLU A 520 2.32 21.13 9.28
CA GLU A 520 1.54 20.38 8.28
C GLU A 520 1.21 21.28 7.07
N CYS A 521 1.05 20.71 5.88
CA CYS A 521 0.99 21.49 4.64
C CYS A 521 -0.41 22.00 4.21
N ASP A 522 -1.42 21.87 5.07
CA ASP A 522 -2.59 22.77 5.03
C ASP A 522 -2.37 24.02 5.90
N THR A 523 -1.21 24.11 6.58
CA THR A 523 -0.73 25.39 7.12
C THR A 523 -0.20 26.20 5.96
N ASP A 524 -1.10 26.92 5.32
CA ASP A 524 -0.71 28.13 4.65
C ASP A 524 0.13 28.95 5.66
N LEU A 525 1.38 29.31 5.34
CA LEU A 525 2.10 30.30 6.17
C LEU A 525 1.39 31.67 6.10
N SER A 526 0.39 31.82 5.22
CA SER A 526 -0.61 32.89 5.22
C SER A 526 -1.86 32.59 6.09
N ALA A 527 -1.92 31.40 6.72
CA ALA A 527 -2.83 30.93 7.78
C ALA A 527 -2.09 30.55 9.10
N PHE A 528 -0.81 30.89 9.24
CA PHE A 528 -0.44 31.79 10.36
C PHE A 528 -1.24 33.09 10.19
N ARG A 529 -2.55 32.97 10.36
CA ARG A 529 -3.37 34.07 10.77
C ARG A 529 -3.40 33.89 12.27
N ILE A 530 -2.69 34.80 12.92
CA ILE A 530 -3.35 35.64 13.92
C ILE A 530 -4.79 35.83 13.45
N THR A 531 -5.73 34.96 13.83
CA THR A 531 -7.13 35.27 13.64
C THR A 531 -7.48 36.24 14.74
N GLU A 532 -7.39 37.52 14.35
CA GLU A 532 -8.00 38.70 14.94
C GLU A 532 -7.97 38.74 16.48
N LEU A 533 -6.78 38.56 17.08
CA LEU A 533 -6.27 39.27 18.26
C LEU A 533 -4.81 38.79 18.51
N PRO A 534 -3.78 39.58 18.18
CA PRO A 534 -2.35 39.19 18.09
C PRO A 534 -1.62 38.87 19.40
N HIS A 535 -2.34 38.66 20.48
CA HIS A 535 -1.79 38.54 21.83
C HIS A 535 -2.31 37.29 22.55
N GLN A 536 -2.92 36.33 21.85
CA GLN A 536 -3.43 35.08 22.44
C GLN A 536 -3.21 33.84 21.56
N LEU A 537 -2.40 32.88 22.02
CA LEU A 537 -2.41 31.48 21.55
C LEU A 537 -3.65 30.79 22.14
N ARG A 538 -4.64 30.41 21.33
CA ARG A 538 -5.73 29.55 21.81
C ARG A 538 -5.40 28.07 21.57
N PHE A 539 -5.33 27.32 22.66
CA PHE A 539 -5.29 25.85 22.63
C PHE A 539 -6.62 25.37 23.20
N HIS A 540 -7.47 24.81 22.34
CA HIS A 540 -8.87 24.51 22.70
C HIS A 540 -9.58 25.76 23.28
N ASP A 541 -10.27 25.64 24.42
CA ASP A 541 -11.09 26.69 25.02
C ASP A 541 -10.31 27.71 25.89
N THR A 542 -8.97 27.67 25.93
CA THR A 542 -8.12 28.54 26.77
C THR A 542 -7.13 29.39 25.96
N ALA A 543 -6.95 30.67 26.32
CA ALA A 543 -6.16 31.67 25.58
C ALA A 543 -4.91 32.16 26.34
N TYR A 544 -3.75 32.18 25.68
CA TYR A 544 -2.41 32.45 26.27
C TYR A 544 -1.67 33.66 25.68
N CYS A 545 -1.20 34.59 26.50
CA CYS A 545 -0.36 35.73 26.09
C CYS A 545 1.13 35.34 25.96
N ILE A 546 1.83 35.75 24.88
CA ILE A 546 3.25 35.39 24.65
C ILE A 546 4.19 36.54 25.02
N ARG A 547 5.24 36.24 25.79
CA ARG A 547 6.36 37.15 26.10
C ARG A 547 7.68 36.53 25.65
N VAL A 548 8.58 37.31 25.08
CA VAL A 548 9.92 36.89 24.66
C VAL A 548 10.99 37.59 25.51
N SER A 549 12.09 36.91 25.80
CA SER A 549 13.21 37.52 26.55
C SER A 549 14.58 37.10 26.02
N ALA A 550 15.50 38.06 25.99
CA ALA A 550 16.84 37.94 25.43
C ALA A 550 17.92 37.93 26.51
N HIS A 551 18.63 36.81 26.65
CA HIS A 551 19.74 36.64 27.58
C HIS A 551 21.05 36.79 26.81
N ILE A 552 21.67 37.97 26.96
CA ILE A 552 22.89 38.37 26.24
C ILE A 552 24.07 38.30 27.20
N PHE A 553 25.15 37.62 26.79
CA PHE A 553 26.34 37.44 27.61
C PHE A 553 27.60 38.04 26.98
N LEU A 554 28.47 38.56 27.85
CA LEU A 554 29.80 39.07 27.53
C LEU A 554 30.85 38.46 28.46
N TRP A 555 32.01 38.06 27.93
CA TRP A 555 33.09 37.47 28.73
C TRP A 555 34.09 38.53 29.12
N VAL A 556 34.22 38.79 30.42
CA VAL A 556 35.18 39.76 30.97
C VAL A 556 36.14 39.01 31.89
N SER A 557 37.43 39.01 31.52
CA SER A 557 38.49 38.32 32.28
C SER A 557 38.19 36.83 32.55
N GLY A 558 37.60 36.13 31.58
CA GLY A 558 37.31 34.69 31.66
C GLY A 558 36.03 34.32 32.43
N LYS A 559 35.22 35.30 32.85
CA LYS A 559 33.93 35.07 33.50
C LYS A 559 32.77 35.59 32.63
N PRO A 560 31.65 34.86 32.51
CA PRO A 560 30.47 35.37 31.83
C PRO A 560 29.80 36.46 32.66
N CYS A 561 29.37 37.53 32.01
CA CYS A 561 28.53 38.59 32.56
C CYS A 561 27.28 38.73 31.69
N ILE A 562 26.10 38.84 32.29
CA ILE A 562 24.84 39.02 31.56
C ILE A 562 24.48 40.50 31.48
N LEU A 563 23.86 40.93 30.38
CA LEU A 563 23.31 42.28 30.27
C LEU A 563 22.00 42.40 31.04
N LEU A 564 21.94 43.36 31.97
CA LEU A 564 20.72 43.82 32.61
C LEU A 564 20.48 45.30 32.29
N ILE A 565 19.21 45.65 32.11
CA ILE A 565 18.75 47.02 31.90
C ILE A 565 17.83 47.42 33.06
N GLN A 566 17.98 48.65 33.55
CA GLN A 566 17.20 49.20 34.65
C GLN A 566 16.02 50.02 34.13
N ARG A 567 14.82 49.69 34.60
CA ARG A 567 13.59 50.39 34.24
C ARG A 567 13.62 51.83 34.75
N ALA A 568 13.20 52.76 33.90
CA ALA A 568 13.16 54.18 34.19
C ALA A 568 12.17 54.50 35.33
N LEU A 569 12.41 55.60 36.05
CA LEU A 569 11.54 56.01 37.16
C LEU A 569 10.09 56.31 36.77
N CYS A 570 9.83 56.55 35.49
CA CYS A 570 8.50 56.81 34.93
C CYS A 570 7.78 55.57 34.40
N ASP A 571 8.44 54.41 34.39
CA ASP A 571 7.83 53.14 33.95
C ASP A 571 7.15 52.43 35.15
N SER A 572 6.27 51.47 34.84
CA SER A 572 5.73 50.52 35.79
C SER A 572 6.87 49.79 36.51
N GLU A 573 6.83 49.70 37.85
CA GLU A 573 7.91 49.11 38.67
C GLU A 573 9.28 49.79 38.47
N PRO A 574 9.38 51.08 38.79
CA PRO A 574 10.57 51.88 38.53
C PRO A 574 11.79 51.40 39.34
N GLY A 575 12.97 51.43 38.72
CA GLY A 575 14.24 51.07 39.36
C GLY A 575 14.53 49.58 39.47
N PHE A 576 13.63 48.70 39.03
CA PHE A 576 13.91 47.27 38.89
C PHE A 576 14.79 46.98 37.67
N TRP A 577 15.56 45.91 37.76
CA TRP A 577 16.44 45.42 36.69
C TRP A 577 15.79 44.24 35.98
N LYS A 578 15.96 44.13 34.66
CA LYS A 578 15.49 43.02 33.83
C LYS A 578 16.48 42.70 32.71
N VAL A 579 16.34 41.53 32.09
CA VAL A 579 16.90 41.29 30.75
C VAL A 579 16.01 41.95 29.69
N PRO A 580 16.54 42.25 28.49
CA PRO A 580 15.72 42.78 27.42
C PRO A 580 14.56 41.83 27.07
N ALA A 581 13.33 42.32 27.16
CA ALA A 581 12.15 41.47 27.08
C ALA A 581 10.85 42.28 26.92
N GLY A 582 9.98 41.79 26.04
CA GLY A 582 8.66 42.35 25.80
C GLY A 582 7.64 41.33 25.31
N SER A 583 6.40 41.80 25.15
CA SER A 583 5.30 40.95 24.69
C SER A 583 5.31 40.89 23.17
N CYS A 584 4.79 39.81 22.59
CA CYS A 584 4.53 39.82 21.15
C CYS A 584 3.41 40.83 20.86
N GLU A 585 3.71 41.78 19.99
CA GLU A 585 2.81 42.84 19.57
C GLU A 585 2.15 42.51 18.23
N GLU A 586 1.13 43.29 17.84
CA GLU A 586 0.39 43.07 16.58
C GLU A 586 1.26 43.10 15.33
N GLN A 587 2.36 43.84 15.42
CA GLN A 587 3.34 44.04 14.36
C GLN A 587 4.36 42.89 14.25
N ASP A 588 4.44 42.02 15.25
CA ASP A 588 5.38 40.90 15.27
C ASP A 588 4.78 39.67 14.59
N LYS A 589 5.44 39.20 13.53
CA LYS A 589 4.95 38.03 12.76
C LYS A 589 5.34 36.71 13.42
N THR A 590 6.46 36.70 14.14
CA THR A 590 6.96 35.54 14.86
C THR A 590 7.54 35.95 16.22
N PRO A 591 7.65 35.03 17.19
CA PRO A 591 8.36 35.32 18.44
C PRO A 591 9.82 35.75 18.23
N ARG A 592 10.45 35.35 17.13
CA ARG A 592 11.80 35.82 16.78
C ARG A 592 11.80 37.29 16.34
N ASP A 593 10.77 37.73 15.61
CA ASP A 593 10.65 39.13 15.20
C ASP A 593 10.39 40.03 16.41
N ALA A 594 9.52 39.58 17.32
CA ALA A 594 9.34 40.22 18.62
C ALA A 594 10.67 40.29 19.38
N LEU A 595 11.42 39.18 19.43
CA LEU A 595 12.70 39.13 20.12
C LEU A 595 13.73 40.08 19.50
N GLU A 596 13.84 40.15 18.18
CA GLU A 596 14.75 41.05 17.48
C GLU A 596 14.34 42.53 17.67
N ARG A 597 13.04 42.82 17.64
CA ARG A 597 12.49 44.15 17.91
C ARG A 597 12.83 44.61 19.32
N GLU A 598 12.50 43.80 20.33
CA GLU A 598 12.77 44.12 21.74
C GLU A 598 14.26 44.29 22.02
N VAL A 599 15.12 43.42 21.45
CA VAL A 599 16.58 43.58 21.59
C VAL A 599 17.05 44.89 20.97
N ARG A 600 16.57 45.23 19.79
CA ARG A 600 16.96 46.46 19.10
C ARG A 600 16.43 47.72 19.79
N GLU A 601 15.18 47.71 20.22
CA GLU A 601 14.53 48.86 20.85
C GLU A 601 15.07 49.10 22.26
N GLU A 602 15.32 48.06 23.05
CA GLU A 602 15.76 48.21 24.44
C GLU A 602 17.29 48.36 24.58
N THR A 603 18.08 47.83 23.63
CA THR A 603 19.56 47.83 23.75
C THR A 603 20.32 48.48 22.60
N GLY A 604 19.67 48.70 21.45
CA GLY A 604 20.33 49.18 20.22
C GLY A 604 21.16 48.11 19.48
N LEU A 605 21.17 46.87 19.97
CA LEU A 605 21.91 45.75 19.37
C LEU A 605 21.04 45.01 18.36
N GLN A 606 21.67 44.29 17.44
CA GLN A 606 20.98 43.43 16.49
C GLN A 606 21.10 41.96 16.88
N LEU A 607 19.99 41.22 16.82
CA LEU A 607 19.98 39.78 16.98
C LEU A 607 20.73 39.12 15.81
N SER A 608 21.90 38.54 16.06
CA SER A 608 22.65 37.78 15.04
C SER A 608 22.15 36.35 14.97
N ARG A 609 22.07 35.68 16.12
CA ARG A 609 21.70 34.26 16.21
C ARG A 609 21.03 33.94 17.54
N VAL A 610 20.03 33.06 17.53
CA VAL A 610 19.57 32.40 18.74
C VAL A 610 20.49 31.21 19.00
N ILE A 611 21.20 31.22 20.13
CA ILE A 611 22.14 30.16 20.51
C ILE A 611 21.38 29.00 21.13
N HIS A 612 20.45 29.30 22.04
CA HIS A 612 19.72 28.30 22.80
C HIS A 612 18.36 28.85 23.25
N ALA A 613 17.34 28.00 23.29
CA ALA A 613 16.06 28.32 23.91
C ALA A 613 16.05 27.74 25.32
N LEU A 614 15.86 28.60 26.31
CA LEU A 614 15.72 28.20 27.71
C LEU A 614 14.30 27.64 27.96
N PRO A 615 14.06 26.92 29.06
CA PRO A 615 12.75 26.35 29.36
C PRO A 615 11.63 27.40 29.34
N ILE A 616 10.49 27.01 28.75
CA ILE A 616 9.31 27.86 28.63
C ILE A 616 8.74 28.12 30.03
N GLN A 617 8.35 29.37 30.29
CA GLN A 617 7.75 29.77 31.57
C GLN A 617 6.27 30.04 31.40
N THR A 618 5.46 29.69 32.41
CA THR A 618 4.02 29.99 32.39
C THR A 618 3.60 30.63 33.71
N TRP A 619 2.83 31.72 33.66
CA TRP A 619 2.29 32.37 34.84
C TRP A 619 0.94 33.01 34.55
N THR A 620 0.13 33.27 35.57
CA THR A 620 -1.14 33.98 35.42
C THR A 620 -1.00 35.41 35.93
N ARG A 621 -1.54 36.38 35.18
CA ARG A 621 -1.55 37.79 35.59
C ARG A 621 -2.93 38.37 35.38
N SER A 622 -3.45 39.02 36.42
CA SER A 622 -4.68 39.79 36.29
C SER A 622 -4.37 41.12 35.61
N LYS A 623 -5.02 41.39 34.49
CA LYS A 623 -4.99 42.68 33.81
C LYS A 623 -6.44 43.11 33.61
N GLU A 624 -6.79 44.32 34.07
CA GLU A 624 -8.14 44.90 33.89
C GLU A 624 -9.31 44.04 34.43
N GLY A 625 -9.07 43.25 35.47
CA GLY A 625 -10.10 42.44 36.13
C GLY A 625 -10.30 41.03 35.55
N GLU A 626 -9.66 40.70 34.43
CA GLU A 626 -9.62 39.34 33.87
C GLU A 626 -8.28 38.65 34.17
N GLN A 627 -8.30 37.34 34.42
CA GLN A 627 -7.08 36.55 34.55
C GLN A 627 -6.63 36.05 33.18
N HIS A 628 -5.40 36.43 32.79
CA HIS A 628 -4.76 35.93 31.57
C HIS A 628 -3.63 34.96 31.91
N GLU A 629 -3.55 33.86 31.17
CA GLU A 629 -2.41 32.95 31.22
C GLU A 629 -1.33 33.46 30.26
N TRP A 630 -0.08 33.49 30.73
CA TRP A 630 1.07 33.96 29.97
C TRP A 630 2.06 32.83 29.73
N VAL A 631 2.75 32.89 28.58
CA VAL A 631 3.80 31.97 28.14
C VAL A 631 5.05 32.80 27.80
N GLY A 632 6.12 32.60 28.56
CA GLY A 632 7.42 33.22 28.36
C GLY A 632 8.35 32.31 27.56
N LEU A 633 8.99 32.87 26.53
CA LEU A 633 9.95 32.22 25.66
C LEU A 633 11.34 32.88 25.86
N PRO A 634 12.14 32.39 26.83
CA PRO A 634 13.48 32.89 27.07
C PRO A 634 14.51 32.31 26.10
N TYR A 635 15.35 33.16 25.52
CA TYR A 635 16.38 32.78 24.57
C TYR A 635 17.75 33.28 25.03
N ILE A 636 18.79 32.44 24.88
CA ILE A 636 20.18 32.86 24.90
C ILE A 636 20.54 33.21 23.46
N ILE A 637 21.05 34.42 23.27
CA ILE A 637 21.26 34.97 21.93
C ILE A 637 22.68 35.53 21.76
N GLU A 638 23.13 35.51 20.52
CA GLU A 638 24.30 36.21 20.02
C GLU A 638 23.84 37.47 19.32
N VAL A 639 24.53 38.58 19.58
CA VAL A 639 24.19 39.91 19.09
C VAL A 639 25.38 40.58 18.44
N SER A 640 25.10 41.46 17.48
CA SER A 640 26.09 42.24 16.73
C SER A 640 25.75 43.73 16.77
N GLU A 641 26.76 44.55 16.46
CA GLU A 641 26.56 45.97 16.20
C GLU A 641 25.79 46.18 14.89
N LEU A 642 24.97 47.23 14.84
CA LEU A 642 24.20 47.60 13.66
C LEU A 642 25.14 48.30 12.65
N GLU A 643 25.60 47.60 11.61
CA GLU A 643 26.45 48.22 10.57
C GLU A 643 25.64 49.22 9.72
N HIS A 644 25.98 50.51 9.80
CA HIS A 644 25.49 51.52 8.87
C HIS A 644 26.28 51.46 7.54
N SER A 645 25.56 51.27 6.44
CA SER A 645 26.02 51.14 5.06
C SER A 645 27.18 52.05 4.62
N ILE A 646 28.32 51.47 4.19
CA ILE A 646 29.22 51.97 3.11
C ILE A 646 29.85 50.77 2.34
N SER A 647 30.00 50.95 1.02
CA SER A 647 30.23 50.00 -0.08
C SER A 647 31.70 49.72 -0.51
N HIS A 648 31.85 48.70 -1.38
CA HIS A 648 33.02 48.23 -2.18
C HIS A 648 33.89 47.05 -1.69
N GLU A 649 33.72 45.94 -2.43
CA GLU A 649 34.70 45.06 -3.11
C GLU A 649 35.91 44.39 -2.41
N ASN A 650 36.03 43.10 -2.79
CA ASN A 650 37.20 42.20 -2.85
C ASN A 650 37.65 41.42 -1.60
N ARG A 651 37.81 40.10 -1.85
CA ARG A 651 38.72 39.15 -1.18
C ARG A 651 40.07 39.85 -0.89
N GLN A 652 40.76 39.64 0.22
CA GLN A 652 41.21 38.38 0.83
C GLN A 652 41.39 38.55 2.35
N GLY A 653 41.36 37.43 3.08
CA GLY A 653 41.14 37.35 4.52
C GLY A 653 42.09 38.17 5.40
N VAL A 654 41.52 38.75 6.48
CA VAL A 654 42.24 39.35 7.61
C VAL A 654 41.35 39.26 8.87
N SER A 655 42.01 39.01 10.01
CA SER A 655 41.50 38.99 11.39
C SER A 655 40.74 40.26 11.81
N GLY A 656 39.70 40.10 12.65
CA GLY A 656 39.13 41.16 13.49
C GLY A 656 38.33 40.55 14.65
N ARG A 657 38.98 40.15 15.76
CA ARG A 657 39.31 40.88 17.01
C ARG A 657 38.09 41.09 17.94
N ALA A 658 38.17 40.44 19.11
CA ALA A 658 37.18 40.45 20.19
C ALA A 658 36.74 41.87 20.59
N LEU A 659 35.41 42.07 20.62
CA LEU A 659 34.74 43.34 20.92
C LEU A 659 34.91 43.76 22.39
N LYS A 660 35.18 45.05 22.62
CA LYS A 660 35.07 45.72 23.92
C LYS A 660 33.62 46.21 24.10
N CYS A 661 32.69 45.31 24.41
CA CYS A 661 31.24 45.57 24.45
C CYS A 661 30.75 46.38 25.68
N LYS A 662 31.58 47.23 26.29
CA LYS A 662 31.15 48.06 27.44
C LYS A 662 30.48 49.39 27.05
N ASP A 663 30.75 49.91 25.85
CA ASP A 663 30.36 51.29 25.47
C ASP A 663 29.38 51.37 24.28
N VAL A 664 28.70 50.27 23.93
CA VAL A 664 27.91 50.13 22.69
C VAL A 664 26.40 50.15 22.93
N ILE A 665 25.97 49.95 24.17
CA ILE A 665 24.54 49.81 24.50
C ILE A 665 23.86 51.18 24.46
N GLN A 666 22.84 51.28 23.62
CA GLN A 666 22.01 52.47 23.50
C GLN A 666 20.62 52.15 24.03
N LEU A 667 20.39 52.53 25.29
CA LEU A 667 19.10 52.31 25.93
C LEU A 667 18.05 53.27 25.40
N ASN A 668 16.81 52.79 25.32
CA ASN A 668 15.66 53.67 25.12
C ASN A 668 15.41 54.50 26.40
N PRO A 669 15.68 55.82 26.39
CA PRO A 669 15.65 56.65 27.60
C PRO A 669 14.24 56.88 28.16
N ARG A 670 13.19 56.48 27.42
CA ARG A 670 11.80 56.56 27.88
C ARG A 670 11.41 55.41 28.80
N GLU A 671 12.07 54.27 28.65
CA GLU A 671 11.71 53.01 29.33
C GLU A 671 12.83 52.52 30.25
N HIS A 672 14.08 52.82 29.91
CA HIS A 672 15.26 52.37 30.62
C HIS A 672 16.19 53.54 30.93
N GLN A 673 16.77 53.53 32.12
CA GLN A 673 17.60 54.64 32.63
C GLN A 673 19.07 54.28 32.80
N ASP A 674 19.38 52.99 32.96
CA ASP A 674 20.75 52.51 33.19
C ASP A 674 20.92 51.06 32.73
N PHE A 675 22.15 50.60 32.53
CA PHE A 675 22.47 49.20 32.21
C PHE A 675 23.70 48.72 32.99
N ALA A 676 23.77 47.41 33.19
CA ALA A 676 24.88 46.79 33.88
C ALA A 676 25.17 45.41 33.29
N TRP A 677 26.45 45.13 33.12
CA TRP A 677 26.95 43.78 32.89
C TRP A 677 27.16 43.09 34.23
N ALA A 678 26.15 42.33 34.67
CA ALA A 678 26.12 41.70 35.97
C ALA A 678 26.80 40.33 35.95
N THR A 679 27.60 40.03 36.97
CA THR A 679 28.14 38.68 37.18
C THR A 679 27.15 37.79 37.93
N GLU A 680 27.30 36.47 37.79
CA GLU A 680 26.46 35.48 38.50
C GLU A 680 26.46 35.70 40.03
N ASP A 681 27.61 36.01 40.62
CA ASP A 681 27.75 36.28 42.06
C ASP A 681 27.00 37.54 42.50
N GLU A 682 26.95 38.57 41.66
CA GLU A 682 26.24 39.83 41.96
C GLU A 682 24.73 39.65 41.89
N VAL A 683 24.24 38.87 40.92
CA VAL A 683 22.82 38.49 40.83
C VAL A 683 22.42 37.62 42.02
N ARG A 684 23.25 36.66 42.43
CA ARG A 684 22.99 35.81 43.62
C ARG A 684 22.88 36.61 44.91
N ARG A 685 23.73 37.63 45.08
CA ARG A 685 23.76 38.51 46.27
C ARG A 685 22.73 39.65 46.24
N ASP A 686 21.79 39.62 45.29
CA ASP A 686 20.72 40.61 45.15
C ASP A 686 21.23 42.05 45.02
N LYS A 687 22.40 42.23 44.39
CA LYS A 687 22.95 43.57 44.08
C LYS A 687 22.01 44.35 43.16
N TYR A 688 21.28 43.64 42.30
CA TYR A 688 20.29 44.17 41.38
C TYR A 688 18.89 43.73 41.82
N LYS A 689 17.97 44.69 41.95
CA LYS A 689 16.58 44.43 42.35
C LYS A 689 15.81 43.90 41.13
N LEU A 690 15.71 42.57 41.00
CA LEU A 690 15.00 41.88 39.92
C LEU A 690 13.52 41.65 40.27
N PHE A 691 12.67 41.52 39.25
CA PHE A 691 11.23 41.33 39.42
C PHE A 691 10.82 39.86 39.22
N GLY A 692 9.94 39.34 40.09
CA GLY A 692 9.38 37.98 39.96
C GLY A 692 10.43 36.87 39.86
N ASN A 693 10.22 35.94 38.92
CA ASN A 693 11.08 34.77 38.71
C ASN A 693 12.29 35.07 37.78
N ASP A 694 12.49 36.32 37.34
CA ASP A 694 13.57 36.67 36.41
C ASP A 694 14.95 36.29 36.97
N LYS A 695 15.14 36.33 38.29
CA LYS A 695 16.38 35.89 38.95
C LYS A 695 16.70 34.41 38.69
N GLU A 696 15.70 33.54 38.75
CA GLU A 696 15.89 32.10 38.54
C GLU A 696 16.25 31.81 37.07
N THR A 697 15.53 32.42 36.14
CA THR A 697 15.78 32.32 34.69
C THR A 697 17.20 32.78 34.32
N ILE A 698 17.65 33.89 34.91
CA ILE A 698 18.99 34.43 34.68
C ILE A 698 20.06 33.47 35.22
N LEU A 699 19.88 32.90 36.41
CA LEU A 699 20.82 31.94 36.97
C LEU A 699 20.87 30.63 36.17
N GLU A 700 19.74 30.19 35.60
CA GLU A 700 19.69 29.05 34.67
C GLU A 700 20.41 29.37 33.35
N ALA A 701 20.28 30.60 32.84
CA ALA A 701 21.04 31.06 31.69
C ALA A 701 22.55 31.02 31.97
N PHE A 702 23.00 31.48 33.15
CA PHE A 702 24.41 31.36 33.58
C PHE A 702 24.88 29.90 33.64
N ALA A 703 24.06 28.99 34.19
CA ALA A 703 24.39 27.57 34.24
C ALA A 703 24.53 26.97 32.83
N THR A 704 23.59 27.27 31.94
CA THR A 704 23.58 26.80 30.54
C THR A 704 24.80 27.30 29.78
N VAL A 705 25.14 28.57 29.95
CA VAL A 705 26.31 29.19 29.31
C VAL A 705 27.62 28.65 29.88
N THR A 706 27.70 28.41 31.19
CA THR A 706 28.92 27.87 31.83
C THR A 706 29.14 26.39 31.49
N GLN A 707 28.06 25.61 31.31
CA GLN A 707 28.13 24.22 30.86
C GLN A 707 28.48 24.09 29.38
N ASN A 708 27.89 24.93 28.52
CA ASN A 708 28.08 24.85 27.06
C ASN A 708 29.27 25.67 26.53
N CYS A 709 29.77 26.65 27.30
CA CYS A 709 30.87 27.55 26.93
C CYS A 709 31.95 27.65 28.03
N SER A 710 32.25 26.52 28.70
CA SER A 710 33.57 26.38 29.32
C SER A 710 34.61 26.19 28.21
N VAL A 711 35.72 26.92 28.35
CA VAL A 711 36.90 26.99 27.47
C VAL A 711 37.32 25.63 26.91
#